data_AF-A0AAN8B0P6-F1
#
_entry.id   AF-A0AAN8B0P6-F1
#
_cell.length_a   1.000
_cell.length_b   1.000
_cell.length_c   1.000
_cell.angle_alpha   90.00
_cell.angle_beta   90.00
_cell.angle_gamma   90.00
#
_symmetry.space_group_name_H-M   'P 1'
#
loop_
_entity.id
_entity.type
_entity.pdbx_description
1 polymer ?
#
loop_
_entity_poly.entity_id
_entity_poly.type
_entity_poly.pdbx_seq_one_letter_code
_entity_poly.pdbx_strand_id
1 'polypeptide(L)'
;MTDLSNGMDLMYMHDDSENMEDSFTLQLTDGRHQLQRRVVVMVLPLNDEEPHVVRNNGLEVEPGESRLISSVTLLSQDEDTPPSEVLYMLESVPTQGLLQLKEGEDWETLTAVRNCSQEMVDMNLLRYVHTGLHGAHTQDFFVFYLLDGKNQSPLQHFHISVKDLEKGNIAMFVKPLNVSRGDRVVLTTDVLLATDGTEKPEELLFIITHPPAHGHMEYIKHPGLAISTFSQMDVAANLVAYVHDNRATTPRESFQFVVSNGRTSRNGSFEMLVEMVDRILPSLSSNKGLSAPQGSSMILGSNFTQRDIQELEVTYKHDGGPSQIDRFSFTACDTTRRGFLLGGRLHTEPVFFTIQIKPLDKTYPEVVKLIPLWKAELLGDGRHGIFVSSRELKAQDRDSRDDELIVSIVRQPYFGYLENMTTGGFVPHRFTQTELNKRTIAYIINPHRESLTDSLEFTVSDPLGNTGPPHILKFSWSTVELSQPEYSVSEEHRTLSLDIIRKGNLAESSYITVEVKEVSATAGTDFLISPSSLIQFDPGVSKRSWQTEIIQDHLEEAVEIFEVLLVSPEGSVVGSINKAQIQIRDSGRGQTWLNQDPKAPVLVGKEIGSDTYPQHGSIHLEKLPLGTESIIWGRGDSLSRPAADRPRKKLKVLDNPKSITPSSVFHNGTDTVYTYHGIMQMQVEDDTTPSRKGRTANIRVVSRGVQQQGPAVFTKSKSDPQTKISIPQKTAAEGPADNSVPKPCVPELIGLLHFNQTTNQLFHCDGVSWKPWAPNDQMMSGQKCPQGWTFHSGHCYSLSTEHKVTWSAANKACRERYKSTLASVISKLDMDWLWDFGGRKPFWIGLNDREGRGRWEWAGGEPLSYTSWRKTPPRSKMKGNKKCILVGRRAKWQIRDCKTGRGHRFVCSKRT
;
A
#
# COMPACT_ATOMS: atom_id res chain seq x y z
N MET A 1 -86.77 11.95 -5.52
CA MET A 1 -85.88 12.83 -6.32
C MET A 1 -86.05 14.30 -5.96
N THR A 2 -87.29 14.77 -5.77
CA THR A 2 -87.64 16.14 -5.30
C THR A 2 -86.73 16.67 -4.18
N ASP A 3 -86.38 15.81 -3.25
CA ASP A 3 -85.76 16.18 -1.98
C ASP A 3 -84.25 16.40 -2.14
N LEU A 4 -83.63 15.64 -3.06
CA LEU A 4 -82.25 15.84 -3.53
C LEU A 4 -82.12 17.08 -4.42
N SER A 5 -83.15 17.42 -5.22
CA SER A 5 -83.14 18.65 -6.04
C SER A 5 -83.39 19.94 -5.24
N ASN A 6 -83.88 19.83 -4.00
CA ASN A 6 -84.21 20.98 -3.15
C ASN A 6 -83.10 21.33 -2.13
N GLY A 7 -81.99 20.59 -2.10
CA GLY A 7 -80.92 20.79 -1.12
C GLY A 7 -81.26 20.19 0.25
N MET A 8 -81.41 18.87 0.33
CA MET A 8 -81.38 18.16 1.61
C MET A 8 -79.98 18.24 2.24
N ASP A 9 -79.80 19.13 3.21
CA ASP A 9 -78.64 19.12 4.10
C ASP A 9 -78.75 17.93 5.08
N LEU A 10 -77.99 16.87 4.82
CA LEU A 10 -77.87 15.72 5.72
C LEU A 10 -76.75 16.01 6.73
N MET A 11 -77.12 16.43 7.94
CA MET A 11 -76.17 16.58 9.05
C MET A 11 -75.92 15.22 9.72
N TYR A 12 -74.65 14.83 9.80
CA TYR A 12 -74.18 13.81 10.73
C TYR A 12 -73.83 14.48 12.07
N MET A 13 -74.25 13.86 13.17
CA MET A 13 -73.80 14.20 14.52
C MET A 13 -73.37 12.90 15.17
N HIS A 14 -72.19 12.92 15.79
CA HIS A 14 -71.68 11.83 16.62
C HIS A 14 -72.40 11.83 17.97
N ASP A 15 -72.23 10.78 18.77
CA ASP A 15 -72.74 10.68 20.14
C ASP A 15 -71.65 10.86 21.21
N ASP A 16 -70.49 11.39 20.80
CA ASP A 16 -69.31 11.67 21.60
C ASP A 16 -68.82 10.42 22.38
N SER A 17 -68.72 9.30 21.67
CA SER A 17 -68.17 8.02 22.15
C SER A 17 -66.93 7.61 21.35
N GLU A 18 -65.94 6.92 21.93
CA GLU A 18 -64.64 6.63 21.27
C GLU A 18 -64.65 5.54 20.18
N ASN A 19 -65.70 5.49 19.36
CA ASN A 19 -65.88 4.61 18.23
C ASN A 19 -65.29 5.18 16.94
N MET A 20 -64.11 4.71 16.54
CA MET A 20 -63.41 5.17 15.31
C MET A 20 -64.14 4.83 13.98
N GLU A 21 -65.14 3.95 13.98
CA GLU A 21 -66.03 3.66 12.83
C GLU A 21 -67.50 3.68 13.26
N ASP A 22 -68.31 4.54 12.65
CA ASP A 22 -69.78 4.49 12.68
C ASP A 22 -70.35 4.30 11.27
N SER A 23 -71.64 3.96 11.14
CA SER A 23 -72.29 3.83 9.85
C SER A 23 -73.81 3.97 9.86
N PHE A 24 -74.34 4.65 8.84
CA PHE A 24 -75.77 4.68 8.54
C PHE A 24 -76.04 4.09 7.15
N THR A 25 -77.25 3.58 6.91
CA THR A 25 -77.63 3.02 5.60
C THR A 25 -78.62 3.93 4.89
N LEU A 26 -78.18 4.54 3.79
CA LEU A 26 -79.05 5.29 2.89
C LEU A 26 -79.83 4.33 1.99
N GLN A 27 -81.15 4.46 1.97
CA GLN A 27 -82.04 3.73 1.08
C GLN A 27 -82.65 4.68 0.04
N LEU A 28 -82.25 4.51 -1.22
CA LEU A 28 -82.87 5.20 -2.36
C LEU A 28 -83.98 4.33 -2.95
N THR A 29 -85.11 4.95 -3.33
CA THR A 29 -86.24 4.26 -3.97
C THR A 29 -86.91 5.16 -5.00
N ASP A 30 -87.43 4.55 -6.07
CA ASP A 30 -88.29 5.19 -7.08
C ASP A 30 -89.80 4.86 -6.87
N GLY A 31 -90.12 4.10 -5.83
CA GLY A 31 -91.48 3.59 -5.56
C GLY A 31 -91.75 2.17 -6.08
N ARG A 32 -90.81 1.54 -6.80
CA ARG A 32 -90.88 0.13 -7.24
C ARG A 32 -89.60 -0.66 -6.97
N HIS A 33 -88.45 -0.01 -7.09
CA HIS A 33 -87.12 -0.56 -6.85
C HIS A 33 -86.48 0.12 -5.64
N GLN A 34 -85.64 -0.60 -4.91
CA GLN A 34 -84.95 -0.09 -3.73
C GLN A 34 -83.45 -0.41 -3.83
N LEU A 35 -82.61 0.57 -3.51
CA LEU A 35 -81.15 0.44 -3.47
C LEU A 35 -80.64 0.95 -2.13
N GLN A 36 -80.09 0.05 -1.33
CA GLN A 36 -79.42 0.39 -0.07
C GLN A 36 -77.91 0.54 -0.25
N ARG A 37 -77.32 1.51 0.45
CA ARG A 37 -75.88 1.73 0.59
C ARG A 37 -75.56 2.10 2.04
N ARG A 38 -74.75 1.28 2.71
CA ARG A 38 -74.08 1.64 3.97
C ARG A 38 -73.07 2.74 3.66
N VAL A 39 -73.23 3.90 4.28
CA VAL A 39 -72.21 4.93 4.38
C VAL A 39 -71.47 4.66 5.68
N VAL A 40 -70.15 4.54 5.60
CA VAL A 40 -69.28 4.43 6.78
C VAL A 40 -68.73 5.82 7.05
N VAL A 41 -68.80 6.24 8.31
CA VAL A 41 -68.19 7.47 8.82
C VAL A 41 -66.95 7.06 9.59
N MET A 42 -65.79 7.51 9.13
CA MET A 42 -64.55 7.40 9.89
C MET A 42 -64.52 8.55 10.88
N VAL A 43 -64.56 8.24 12.17
CA VAL A 43 -64.40 9.23 13.24
C VAL A 43 -62.89 9.42 13.46
N LEU A 44 -62.47 10.66 13.64
CA LEU A 44 -61.09 10.97 14.03
C LEU A 44 -61.07 11.09 15.55
N PRO A 45 -60.29 10.28 16.29
CA PRO A 45 -60.16 10.46 17.73
C PRO A 45 -59.59 11.84 18.03
N LEU A 46 -60.15 12.49 19.04
CA LEU A 46 -59.69 13.74 19.58
C LEU A 46 -59.43 13.48 21.06
N ASN A 47 -58.20 13.69 21.53
CA ASN A 47 -57.97 13.71 22.96
C ASN A 47 -58.68 14.95 23.53
N ASP A 48 -59.73 14.79 24.34
CA ASP A 48 -60.48 15.87 24.97
C ASP A 48 -61.12 15.57 26.34
N GLU A 49 -60.99 14.35 26.87
CA GLU A 49 -61.17 14.07 28.31
C GLU A 49 -59.90 14.41 29.12
N GLU A 50 -59.99 14.44 30.46
CA GLU A 50 -58.80 14.63 31.33
C GLU A 50 -58.35 13.32 32.00
N PRO A 51 -57.05 12.98 31.98
CA PRO A 51 -56.54 11.75 32.58
C PRO A 51 -56.74 11.78 34.10
N HIS A 52 -57.26 10.71 34.68
CA HIS A 52 -57.69 10.69 36.08
C HIS A 52 -57.15 9.49 36.88
N VAL A 53 -56.94 9.71 38.19
CA VAL A 53 -56.39 8.70 39.11
C VAL A 53 -57.51 7.80 39.63
N VAL A 54 -57.65 6.61 39.05
CA VAL A 54 -58.63 5.58 39.44
C VAL A 54 -58.28 4.91 40.77
N ARG A 55 -56.99 4.82 41.13
CA ARG A 55 -56.52 4.22 42.38
C ARG A 55 -55.27 4.89 42.91
N ASN A 56 -55.29 5.23 44.19
CA ASN A 56 -54.12 5.69 44.94
C ASN A 56 -54.23 5.18 46.38
N ASN A 57 -53.73 3.98 46.61
CA ASN A 57 -53.75 3.32 47.92
C ASN A 57 -52.53 3.69 48.78
N GLY A 58 -51.59 4.48 48.25
CA GLY A 58 -50.28 4.69 48.83
C GLY A 58 -49.43 3.41 48.86
N LEU A 59 -48.41 3.40 49.71
CA LEU A 59 -47.49 2.29 49.93
C LEU A 59 -47.17 2.14 51.43
N GLU A 60 -46.84 0.93 51.84
CA GLU A 60 -46.35 0.62 53.19
C GLU A 60 -44.99 -0.08 53.04
N VAL A 61 -43.97 0.29 53.83
CA VAL A 61 -42.59 -0.21 53.69
C VAL A 61 -41.89 -0.43 55.03
N GLU A 62 -40.94 -1.35 55.08
CA GLU A 62 -40.00 -1.48 56.21
C GLU A 62 -38.73 -0.61 56.02
N PRO A 63 -38.02 -0.24 57.10
CA PRO A 63 -36.76 0.51 56.99
C PRO A 63 -35.71 -0.23 56.14
N GLY A 64 -35.21 0.44 55.10
CA GLY A 64 -34.28 -0.15 54.12
C GLY A 64 -34.92 -1.13 53.13
N GLU A 65 -36.26 -1.25 53.08
CA GLU A 65 -36.96 -2.00 52.03
C GLU A 65 -36.88 -1.28 50.67
N SER A 66 -36.90 -2.06 49.59
CA SER A 66 -37.15 -1.58 48.23
C SER A 66 -38.45 -2.23 47.74
N ARG A 67 -39.50 -1.45 47.52
CA ARG A 67 -40.86 -1.96 47.24
C ARG A 67 -41.43 -1.35 45.96
N LEU A 68 -42.00 -2.22 45.12
CA LEU A 68 -42.57 -1.84 43.82
C LEU A 68 -43.82 -0.97 44.00
N ILE A 69 -44.02 -0.03 43.08
CA ILE A 69 -45.29 0.70 42.89
C ILE A 69 -45.88 0.17 41.59
N SER A 70 -47.08 -0.39 41.68
CA SER A 70 -47.79 -1.03 40.56
C SER A 70 -49.25 -0.60 40.49
N SER A 71 -50.00 -1.04 39.48
CA SER A 71 -51.44 -0.78 39.35
C SER A 71 -52.31 -1.31 40.49
N VAL A 72 -51.76 -2.17 41.37
CA VAL A 72 -52.42 -2.53 42.64
C VAL A 72 -52.45 -1.35 43.63
N THR A 73 -51.42 -0.50 43.60
CA THR A 73 -51.25 0.67 44.49
C THR A 73 -51.58 2.00 43.83
N LEU A 74 -51.27 2.17 42.54
CA LEU A 74 -51.36 3.42 41.79
C LEU A 74 -51.80 3.12 40.35
N LEU A 75 -53.02 3.51 40.00
CA LEU A 75 -53.61 3.33 38.67
C LEU A 75 -54.28 4.62 38.24
N SER A 76 -53.94 5.07 37.04
CA SER A 76 -54.63 6.15 36.34
C SER A 76 -55.20 5.62 35.03
N GLN A 77 -56.32 6.19 34.58
CA GLN A 77 -56.95 5.82 33.32
C GLN A 77 -57.40 7.08 32.59
N ASP A 78 -57.59 6.90 31.30
CA ASP A 78 -58.03 7.85 30.30
C ASP A 78 -58.71 7.00 29.21
N GLU A 79 -59.84 7.44 28.66
CA GLU A 79 -60.59 6.65 27.68
C GLU A 79 -60.14 6.95 26.24
N ASP A 80 -59.55 8.13 25.98
CA ASP A 80 -59.05 8.54 24.66
C ASP A 80 -57.53 8.29 24.50
N THR A 81 -56.75 8.38 25.58
CA THR A 81 -55.29 8.31 25.57
C THR A 81 -54.74 6.98 26.10
N PRO A 82 -53.84 6.29 25.35
CA PRO A 82 -53.32 4.99 25.77
C PRO A 82 -52.39 5.09 27.01
N PRO A 83 -52.29 4.05 27.86
CA PRO A 83 -51.43 4.03 29.06
C PRO A 83 -49.94 4.32 28.83
N SER A 84 -49.44 4.18 27.60
CA SER A 84 -48.09 4.56 27.21
C SER A 84 -47.86 6.08 27.19
N GLU A 85 -48.92 6.87 26.97
CA GLU A 85 -48.89 8.32 26.76
C GLU A 85 -49.48 9.11 27.94
N VAL A 86 -50.26 8.49 28.83
CA VAL A 86 -50.61 9.07 30.15
C VAL A 86 -49.36 9.13 31.05
N LEU A 87 -48.82 10.34 31.29
CA LEU A 87 -47.59 10.59 32.05
C LEU A 87 -47.85 11.12 33.46
N TYR A 88 -47.19 10.51 34.44
CA TYR A 88 -47.04 11.02 35.80
C TYR A 88 -45.94 12.09 35.86
N MET A 89 -46.34 13.31 36.19
CA MET A 89 -45.48 14.48 36.37
C MET A 89 -45.21 14.72 37.86
N LEU A 90 -43.95 14.68 38.29
CA LEU A 90 -43.57 14.76 39.71
C LEU A 90 -43.31 16.21 40.17
N GLU A 91 -44.29 16.84 40.81
CA GLU A 91 -44.16 18.18 41.42
C GLU A 91 -43.18 18.16 42.62
N SER A 92 -43.18 17.07 43.40
CA SER A 92 -42.17 16.86 44.45
C SER A 92 -41.86 15.37 44.65
N VAL A 93 -40.60 15.08 44.96
CA VAL A 93 -40.08 13.72 45.23
C VAL A 93 -40.05 13.43 46.73
N PRO A 94 -39.97 12.15 47.16
CA PRO A 94 -39.91 11.80 48.57
C PRO A 94 -38.68 12.32 49.30
N THR A 95 -38.77 12.39 50.63
CA THR A 95 -37.74 12.98 51.52
C THR A 95 -37.00 11.95 52.36
N GLN A 96 -37.62 10.81 52.64
CA GLN A 96 -37.05 9.69 53.43
C GLN A 96 -36.70 8.49 52.54
N GLY A 97 -36.69 8.66 51.22
CA GLY A 97 -36.42 7.60 50.27
C GLY A 97 -36.25 8.11 48.85
N LEU A 98 -36.04 7.17 47.93
CA LEU A 98 -35.81 7.44 46.52
C LEU A 98 -36.87 6.71 45.69
N LEU A 99 -37.57 7.43 44.81
CA LEU A 99 -38.25 6.80 43.68
C LEU A 99 -37.21 6.36 42.66
N GLN A 100 -37.37 5.17 42.10
CA GLN A 100 -36.50 4.65 41.05
C GLN A 100 -37.31 4.01 39.92
N LEU A 101 -36.90 4.30 38.69
CA LEU A 101 -37.41 3.69 37.47
C LEU A 101 -36.39 2.66 36.96
N LYS A 102 -36.86 1.52 36.44
CA LYS A 102 -36.00 0.50 35.85
C LYS A 102 -35.76 0.78 34.37
N GLU A 103 -34.50 0.97 33.98
CA GLU A 103 -34.10 1.08 32.57
C GLU A 103 -33.07 0.00 32.21
N GLY A 104 -33.50 -0.95 31.38
CA GLY A 104 -32.72 -2.14 31.05
C GLY A 104 -32.55 -3.07 32.27
N GLU A 105 -31.30 -3.23 32.73
CA GLU A 105 -30.94 -4.02 33.91
C GLU A 105 -30.90 -3.16 35.20
N ASP A 106 -30.59 -1.87 35.07
CA ASP A 106 -30.32 -0.96 36.18
C ASP A 106 -31.59 -0.25 36.70
N TRP A 107 -31.50 0.28 37.92
CA TRP A 107 -32.54 1.12 38.54
C TRP A 107 -32.00 2.54 38.73
N GLU A 108 -32.57 3.51 38.00
CA GLU A 108 -32.18 4.92 38.06
C GLU A 108 -33.12 5.72 38.95
N THR A 109 -32.58 6.70 39.68
CA THR A 109 -33.37 7.55 40.58
C THR A 109 -34.19 8.57 39.78
N LEU A 110 -35.50 8.62 40.04
CA LEU A 110 -36.40 9.63 39.49
C LEU A 110 -36.15 10.99 40.17
N THR A 111 -36.19 12.05 39.37
CA THR A 111 -36.16 13.43 39.84
C THR A 111 -37.41 14.14 39.32
N ALA A 112 -37.77 15.29 39.90
CA ALA A 112 -38.95 16.07 39.47
C ALA A 112 -38.99 16.45 37.97
N VAL A 113 -37.86 16.36 37.27
CA VAL A 113 -37.71 16.67 35.84
C VAL A 113 -37.90 15.42 34.94
N ARG A 114 -38.13 14.23 35.52
CA ARG A 114 -38.26 12.95 34.79
C ARG A 114 -39.62 12.30 35.08
N ASN A 115 -40.37 12.08 34.01
CA ASN A 115 -41.72 11.53 34.01
C ASN A 115 -41.68 9.99 34.00
N CYS A 116 -42.80 9.34 34.29
CA CYS A 116 -43.04 7.92 33.97
C CYS A 116 -44.49 7.73 33.47
N SER A 117 -44.74 6.75 32.60
CA SER A 117 -46.10 6.49 32.07
C SER A 117 -46.87 5.48 32.91
N GLN A 118 -48.20 5.41 32.73
CA GLN A 118 -49.03 4.37 33.34
C GLN A 118 -48.55 2.96 32.93
N GLU A 119 -48.17 2.75 31.67
CA GLU A 119 -47.59 1.49 31.18
C GLU A 119 -46.33 1.09 31.99
N MET A 120 -45.48 2.03 32.40
CA MET A 120 -44.31 1.72 33.24
C MET A 120 -44.70 1.24 34.65
N VAL A 121 -45.82 1.74 35.19
CA VAL A 121 -46.38 1.31 36.48
C VAL A 121 -47.02 -0.08 36.35
N ASP A 122 -47.75 -0.33 35.27
CA ASP A 122 -48.33 -1.66 34.96
C ASP A 122 -47.25 -2.73 34.75
N MET A 123 -46.16 -2.36 34.06
CA MET A 123 -44.99 -3.22 33.84
C MET A 123 -44.07 -3.35 35.07
N ASN A 124 -44.47 -2.81 36.23
CA ASN A 124 -43.74 -2.87 37.51
C ASN A 124 -42.31 -2.30 37.43
N LEU A 125 -42.10 -1.28 36.60
CA LEU A 125 -40.80 -0.62 36.41
C LEU A 125 -40.54 0.49 37.43
N LEU A 126 -41.53 0.85 38.26
CA LEU A 126 -41.43 1.87 39.31
C LEU A 126 -41.27 1.24 40.70
N ARG A 127 -40.37 1.77 41.53
CA ARG A 127 -40.22 1.39 42.94
C ARG A 127 -39.89 2.58 43.85
N TYR A 128 -40.17 2.42 45.13
CA TYR A 128 -39.60 3.24 46.20
C TYR A 128 -38.53 2.47 46.96
N VAL A 129 -37.48 3.16 47.40
CA VAL A 129 -36.42 2.62 48.27
C VAL A 129 -36.31 3.52 49.49
N HIS A 130 -36.54 2.97 50.70
CA HIS A 130 -36.42 3.75 51.92
C HIS A 130 -34.94 3.98 52.27
N THR A 131 -34.54 5.24 52.45
CA THR A 131 -33.15 5.65 52.77
C THR A 131 -33.04 6.56 53.99
N GLY A 132 -34.17 6.92 54.60
CA GLY A 132 -34.26 7.70 55.83
C GLY A 132 -33.63 6.98 57.02
N LEU A 133 -33.06 7.76 57.95
CA LEU A 133 -32.45 7.20 59.14
C LEU A 133 -33.54 6.81 60.16
N HIS A 134 -33.37 5.65 60.79
CA HIS A 134 -34.36 5.11 61.74
C HIS A 134 -34.65 6.11 62.87
N GLY A 135 -35.92 6.46 63.05
CA GLY A 135 -36.40 7.40 64.07
C GLY A 135 -36.66 8.83 63.61
N ALA A 136 -36.44 9.18 62.32
CA ALA A 136 -36.74 10.52 61.79
C ALA A 136 -38.26 10.77 61.64
N HIS A 137 -38.90 10.11 60.66
CA HIS A 137 -40.35 10.20 60.41
C HIS A 137 -40.90 8.86 59.92
N THR A 138 -42.08 8.46 60.39
CA THR A 138 -42.79 7.23 59.97
C THR A 138 -43.65 7.40 58.71
N GLN A 139 -43.59 8.58 58.09
CA GLN A 139 -44.32 8.91 56.87
C GLN A 139 -43.43 9.67 55.89
N ASP A 140 -43.61 9.38 54.62
CA ASP A 140 -42.99 10.04 53.47
C ASP A 140 -44.06 10.16 52.37
N PHE A 141 -43.87 11.03 51.38
CA PHE A 141 -44.82 11.15 50.26
C PHE A 141 -44.17 11.80 49.04
N PHE A 142 -44.81 11.63 47.87
CA PHE A 142 -44.54 12.44 46.69
C PHE A 142 -45.84 13.07 46.19
N VAL A 143 -45.71 14.17 45.43
CA VAL A 143 -46.85 14.86 44.80
C VAL A 143 -46.68 14.81 43.30
N PHE A 144 -47.75 14.45 42.60
CA PHE A 144 -47.78 14.30 41.15
C PHE A 144 -49.06 14.87 40.54
N TYR A 145 -49.07 15.01 39.22
CA TYR A 145 -50.27 15.17 38.41
C TYR A 145 -50.13 14.33 37.12
N LEU A 146 -51.22 14.17 36.37
CA LEU A 146 -51.24 13.44 35.10
C LEU A 146 -51.25 14.41 33.92
N LEU A 147 -50.61 14.01 32.82
CA LEU A 147 -50.52 14.74 31.56
C LEU A 147 -50.56 13.74 30.41
N ASP A 148 -51.54 13.89 29.51
CA ASP A 148 -51.70 13.14 28.26
C ASP A 148 -50.89 13.76 27.09
N GLY A 149 -50.65 15.07 27.15
CA GLY A 149 -50.06 15.90 26.10
C GLY A 149 -50.80 17.23 25.83
N LYS A 150 -52.04 17.38 26.32
CA LYS A 150 -52.94 18.52 26.11
C LYS A 150 -53.70 18.91 27.39
N ASN A 151 -54.32 17.96 28.09
CA ASN A 151 -55.11 18.14 29.31
C ASN A 151 -54.29 17.72 30.55
N GLN A 152 -54.70 18.16 31.74
CA GLN A 152 -53.86 18.00 32.94
C GLN A 152 -54.70 17.80 34.21
N SER A 153 -54.45 16.72 34.94
CA SER A 153 -55.18 16.43 36.17
C SER A 153 -54.88 17.43 37.30
N PRO A 154 -55.75 17.47 38.33
CA PRO A 154 -55.40 18.03 39.65
C PRO A 154 -54.17 17.35 40.28
N LEU A 155 -53.53 18.06 41.22
CA LEU A 155 -52.41 17.53 42.01
C LEU A 155 -52.88 16.45 42.99
N GLN A 156 -52.15 15.34 43.04
CA GLN A 156 -52.41 14.18 43.87
C GLN A 156 -51.20 13.82 44.74
N HIS A 157 -51.44 13.49 46.01
CA HIS A 157 -50.42 13.02 46.95
C HIS A 157 -50.39 11.49 46.98
N PHE A 158 -49.22 10.88 46.80
CA PHE A 158 -49.00 9.45 47.04
C PHE A 158 -48.30 9.26 48.38
N HIS A 159 -48.99 8.67 49.36
CA HIS A 159 -48.50 8.53 50.73
C HIS A 159 -47.73 7.21 50.93
N ILE A 160 -46.62 7.27 51.67
CA ILE A 160 -45.75 6.14 51.98
C ILE A 160 -45.62 6.05 53.50
N SER A 161 -46.10 4.95 54.09
CA SER A 161 -46.01 4.68 55.52
C SER A 161 -44.82 3.76 55.82
N VAL A 162 -43.94 4.19 56.71
CA VAL A 162 -42.74 3.44 57.12
C VAL A 162 -43.02 2.75 58.45
N LYS A 163 -42.88 1.43 58.50
CA LYS A 163 -43.06 0.63 59.71
C LYS A 163 -41.97 0.89 60.74
N ASP A 164 -42.34 0.77 62.01
CA ASP A 164 -41.37 0.53 63.07
C ASP A 164 -40.67 -0.82 62.83
N LEU A 165 -39.35 -0.85 63.05
CA LEU A 165 -38.55 -2.06 62.92
C LEU A 165 -38.79 -2.96 64.14
N GLU A 166 -39.35 -4.16 63.93
CA GLU A 166 -39.48 -5.14 65.01
C GLU A 166 -38.11 -5.54 65.56
N LYS A 167 -37.96 -5.57 66.89
CA LYS A 167 -36.67 -5.81 67.54
C LYS A 167 -36.10 -7.18 67.20
N GLY A 168 -35.00 -7.19 66.45
CA GLY A 168 -34.33 -8.38 65.95
C GLY A 168 -34.50 -8.62 64.44
N ASN A 169 -35.37 -7.88 63.75
CA ASN A 169 -35.40 -7.82 62.28
C ASN A 169 -34.38 -6.78 61.81
N ILE A 170 -33.57 -7.10 60.80
CA ILE A 170 -32.44 -6.24 60.41
C ILE A 170 -32.83 -5.30 59.27
N ALA A 171 -32.71 -3.99 59.50
CA ALA A 171 -32.72 -2.94 58.47
C ALA A 171 -31.30 -2.69 57.95
N MET A 172 -31.19 -2.27 56.68
CA MET A 172 -29.92 -2.06 55.99
C MET A 172 -29.96 -0.82 55.10
N PHE A 173 -28.89 -0.04 55.14
CA PHE A 173 -28.67 1.15 54.34
C PHE A 173 -27.29 1.06 53.69
N VAL A 174 -27.26 1.11 52.36
CA VAL A 174 -26.05 0.94 51.54
C VAL A 174 -25.97 2.09 50.53
N LYS A 175 -24.79 2.68 50.36
CA LYS A 175 -24.48 3.65 49.30
C LYS A 175 -23.19 3.24 48.57
N PRO A 176 -23.05 3.53 47.26
CA PRO A 176 -21.84 3.18 46.53
C PRO A 176 -20.59 3.86 47.09
N LEU A 177 -19.46 3.15 47.11
CA LEU A 177 -18.17 3.67 47.56
C LEU A 177 -17.29 4.07 46.38
N ASN A 178 -16.89 5.34 46.30
CA ASN A 178 -15.91 5.78 45.30
C ASN A 178 -14.50 5.35 45.71
N VAL A 179 -13.78 4.69 44.79
CA VAL A 179 -12.42 4.20 45.02
C VAL A 179 -11.55 4.40 43.77
N SER A 180 -10.42 5.09 43.91
CA SER A 180 -9.43 5.19 42.83
C SER A 180 -8.61 3.90 42.74
N ARG A 181 -8.26 3.48 41.51
CA ARG A 181 -7.49 2.26 41.28
C ARG A 181 -6.17 2.21 42.08
N GLY A 182 -6.03 1.18 42.92
CA GLY A 182 -4.83 0.97 43.74
C GLY A 182 -4.80 1.75 45.05
N ASP A 183 -5.81 2.57 45.31
CA ASP A 183 -5.99 3.26 46.58
C ASP A 183 -6.76 2.38 47.58
N ARG A 184 -6.84 2.88 48.81
CA ARG A 184 -7.35 2.17 49.99
C ARG A 184 -8.33 3.08 50.72
N VAL A 185 -9.59 2.63 50.88
CA VAL A 185 -10.70 3.46 51.34
C VAL A 185 -11.36 2.83 52.56
N VAL A 186 -11.54 3.61 53.62
CA VAL A 186 -12.17 3.16 54.88
C VAL A 186 -13.68 3.18 54.73
N LEU A 187 -14.37 2.15 55.22
CA LEU A 187 -15.84 2.14 55.27
C LEU A 187 -16.33 2.91 56.50
N THR A 188 -17.34 3.75 56.29
CA THR A 188 -18.04 4.50 57.33
C THR A 188 -19.52 4.10 57.38
N THR A 189 -20.22 4.49 58.45
CA THR A 189 -21.68 4.34 58.57
C THR A 189 -22.48 5.11 57.51
N ASP A 190 -21.85 6.04 56.78
CA ASP A 190 -22.51 6.79 55.70
C ASP A 190 -22.71 5.93 54.45
N VAL A 191 -21.86 4.92 54.24
CA VAL A 191 -21.90 4.01 53.09
C VAL A 191 -22.40 2.61 53.45
N LEU A 192 -22.18 2.13 54.68
CA LEU A 192 -22.65 0.82 55.14
C LEU A 192 -23.17 0.90 56.60
N LEU A 193 -24.48 0.75 56.76
CA LEU A 193 -25.16 0.72 58.06
C LEU A 193 -26.23 -0.38 58.10
N ALA A 194 -26.18 -1.20 59.14
CA ALA A 194 -27.24 -2.11 59.54
C ALA A 194 -27.69 -1.79 60.98
N THR A 195 -28.96 -2.07 61.29
CA THR A 195 -29.53 -1.95 62.64
C THR A 195 -30.67 -2.94 62.81
N ASP A 196 -30.95 -3.39 64.04
CA ASP A 196 -32.03 -4.33 64.37
C ASP A 196 -32.94 -3.87 65.51
N GLY A 197 -32.86 -2.58 65.87
CA GLY A 197 -33.65 -1.99 66.97
C GLY A 197 -33.20 -2.40 68.39
N THR A 198 -32.03 -3.05 68.54
CA THR A 198 -31.48 -3.45 69.86
C THR A 198 -30.37 -2.54 70.40
N GLU A 199 -29.91 -1.55 69.61
CA GLU A 199 -28.81 -0.61 69.92
C GLU A 199 -27.42 -1.25 70.11
N LYS A 200 -27.22 -2.51 69.68
CA LYS A 200 -25.94 -3.24 69.80
C LYS A 200 -25.23 -3.47 68.45
N PRO A 201 -24.42 -2.52 67.96
CA PRO A 201 -23.67 -2.70 66.70
C PRO A 201 -22.60 -3.81 66.76
N GLU A 202 -22.24 -4.31 67.94
CA GLU A 202 -21.30 -5.42 68.13
C GLU A 202 -21.93 -6.82 67.92
N GLU A 203 -23.25 -6.96 68.09
CA GLU A 203 -23.96 -8.23 67.83
C GLU A 203 -24.35 -8.39 66.34
N LEU A 204 -24.27 -7.32 65.54
CA LEU A 204 -24.51 -7.32 64.10
C LEU A 204 -23.23 -7.65 63.32
N LEU A 205 -23.17 -8.86 62.75
CA LEU A 205 -22.03 -9.37 61.98
C LEU A 205 -22.33 -9.38 60.48
N PHE A 206 -21.45 -8.74 59.70
CA PHE A 206 -21.38 -8.86 58.25
C PHE A 206 -20.52 -10.05 57.85
N ILE A 207 -20.99 -10.84 56.88
CA ILE A 207 -20.33 -12.01 56.32
C ILE A 207 -20.33 -11.87 54.80
N ILE A 208 -19.15 -11.68 54.20
CA ILE A 208 -18.99 -11.58 52.75
C ILE A 208 -19.16 -12.98 52.14
N THR A 209 -20.19 -13.16 51.33
CA THR A 209 -20.52 -14.43 50.67
C THR A 209 -19.92 -14.54 49.28
N HIS A 210 -19.86 -13.42 48.54
CA HIS A 210 -19.11 -13.32 47.29
C HIS A 210 -18.18 -12.09 47.38
N PRO A 211 -16.86 -12.27 47.44
CA PRO A 211 -15.90 -11.17 47.55
C PRO A 211 -15.83 -10.35 46.24
N PRO A 212 -15.30 -9.11 46.30
CA PRO A 212 -14.99 -8.34 45.10
C PRO A 212 -13.98 -9.07 44.22
N ALA A 213 -14.00 -8.79 42.91
CA ALA A 213 -13.17 -9.48 41.91
C ALA A 213 -11.76 -8.89 41.80
N HIS A 214 -11.59 -7.63 42.22
CA HIS A 214 -10.43 -6.78 41.99
C HIS A 214 -10.01 -6.03 43.27
N GLY A 215 -10.10 -6.71 44.42
CA GLY A 215 -9.63 -6.18 45.69
C GLY A 215 -9.94 -7.09 46.87
N HIS A 216 -9.76 -6.57 48.08
CA HIS A 216 -10.14 -7.25 49.31
C HIS A 216 -10.53 -6.26 50.42
N MET A 217 -11.27 -6.75 51.41
CA MET A 217 -11.58 -6.03 52.65
C MET A 217 -10.54 -6.39 53.71
N GLU A 218 -10.09 -5.44 54.52
CA GLU A 218 -9.09 -5.66 55.58
C GLU A 218 -9.31 -4.77 56.81
N TYR A 219 -8.79 -5.20 57.97
CA TYR A 219 -8.70 -4.34 59.15
C TYR A 219 -7.50 -3.38 59.04
N ILE A 220 -7.67 -2.12 59.42
CA ILE A 220 -6.61 -1.09 59.34
C ILE A 220 -5.35 -1.44 60.18
N LYS A 221 -5.49 -2.25 61.23
CA LYS A 221 -4.37 -2.74 62.05
C LYS A 221 -3.58 -3.88 61.40
N HIS A 222 -4.12 -4.53 60.37
CA HIS A 222 -3.57 -5.73 59.74
C HIS A 222 -3.64 -5.65 58.19
N PRO A 223 -2.96 -4.67 57.57
CA PRO A 223 -3.00 -4.48 56.13
C PRO A 223 -2.43 -5.67 55.35
N GLY A 224 -3.04 -5.98 54.22
CA GLY A 224 -2.72 -7.13 53.37
C GLY A 224 -3.38 -8.45 53.81
N LEU A 225 -4.06 -8.48 54.96
CA LEU A 225 -4.85 -9.65 55.40
C LEU A 225 -6.33 -9.46 55.02
N ALA A 226 -6.76 -10.20 54.00
CA ALA A 226 -8.16 -10.23 53.58
C ALA A 226 -9.06 -10.80 54.68
N ILE A 227 -10.16 -10.10 54.99
CA ILE A 227 -11.19 -10.54 55.93
C ILE A 227 -12.51 -10.79 55.20
N SER A 228 -13.22 -11.84 55.60
CA SER A 228 -14.57 -12.17 55.12
C SER A 228 -15.67 -11.78 56.11
N THR A 229 -15.32 -11.32 57.32
CA THR A 229 -16.27 -11.02 58.40
C THR A 229 -15.84 -9.80 59.22
N PHE A 230 -16.79 -8.94 59.57
CA PHE A 230 -16.60 -7.79 60.47
C PHE A 230 -17.94 -7.38 61.13
N SER A 231 -17.91 -6.61 62.21
CA SER A 231 -19.12 -6.14 62.91
C SER A 231 -19.58 -4.75 62.43
N GLN A 232 -20.83 -4.37 62.70
CA GLN A 232 -21.28 -2.98 62.52
C GLN A 232 -20.50 -2.01 63.42
N MET A 233 -20.05 -2.46 64.59
CA MET A 233 -19.18 -1.69 65.48
C MET A 233 -17.81 -1.43 64.83
N ASP A 234 -17.25 -2.36 64.06
CA ASP A 234 -15.99 -2.15 63.34
C ASP A 234 -16.11 -1.07 62.25
N VAL A 235 -17.27 -1.00 61.57
CA VAL A 235 -17.56 0.05 60.58
C VAL A 235 -17.77 1.40 61.28
N ALA A 236 -18.53 1.44 62.38
CA ALA A 236 -18.75 2.65 63.17
C ALA A 236 -17.45 3.19 63.81
N ALA A 237 -16.53 2.30 64.17
CA ALA A 237 -15.19 2.63 64.64
C ALA A 237 -14.18 2.96 63.51
N ASN A 238 -14.62 2.96 62.24
CA ASN A 238 -13.79 3.18 61.05
C ASN A 238 -12.56 2.24 60.98
N LEU A 239 -12.72 0.96 61.36
CA LEU A 239 -11.64 -0.03 61.45
C LEU A 239 -11.48 -0.92 60.20
N VAL A 240 -12.48 -0.94 59.30
CA VAL A 240 -12.49 -1.76 58.08
C VAL A 240 -12.21 -0.89 56.85
N ALA A 241 -11.40 -1.39 55.92
CA ALA A 241 -11.12 -0.72 54.65
C ALA A 241 -11.20 -1.68 53.46
N TYR A 242 -11.63 -1.14 52.31
CA TYR A 242 -11.45 -1.76 51.01
C TYR A 242 -10.08 -1.40 50.42
N VAL A 243 -9.42 -2.35 49.77
CA VAL A 243 -8.18 -2.16 49.00
C VAL A 243 -8.39 -2.71 47.60
N HIS A 244 -8.26 -1.84 46.59
CA HIS A 244 -8.45 -2.21 45.19
C HIS A 244 -7.12 -2.67 44.53
N ASP A 245 -7.11 -3.82 43.86
CA ASP A 245 -5.90 -4.53 43.37
C ASP A 245 -5.24 -3.92 42.11
N ASN A 246 -5.85 -2.88 41.53
CA ASN A 246 -5.44 -2.18 40.31
C ASN A 246 -5.58 -3.00 39.00
N ARG A 247 -6.39 -4.06 38.99
CA ARG A 247 -6.63 -4.91 37.82
C ARG A 247 -8.00 -4.70 37.15
N ALA A 248 -8.96 -4.08 37.84
CA ALA A 248 -10.33 -3.90 37.33
C ALA A 248 -10.39 -3.23 35.95
N THR A 249 -11.07 -3.88 35.00
CA THR A 249 -11.32 -3.37 33.65
C THR A 249 -12.64 -2.59 33.53
N THR A 250 -13.51 -2.66 34.53
CA THR A 250 -14.79 -1.96 34.61
C THR A 250 -14.74 -0.80 35.63
N PRO A 251 -15.54 0.27 35.44
CA PRO A 251 -15.68 1.37 36.42
C PRO A 251 -16.64 1.04 37.57
N ARG A 252 -17.23 -0.16 37.55
CA ARG A 252 -18.14 -0.69 38.56
C ARG A 252 -17.63 -2.05 39.02
N GLU A 253 -17.80 -2.29 40.31
CA GLU A 253 -17.55 -3.55 41.00
C GLU A 253 -18.59 -3.73 42.12
N SER A 254 -18.86 -4.97 42.54
CA SER A 254 -19.68 -5.22 43.72
C SER A 254 -19.20 -6.44 44.51
N PHE A 255 -19.56 -6.50 45.79
CA PHE A 255 -19.44 -7.71 46.61
C PHE A 255 -20.80 -8.03 47.25
N GLN A 256 -21.08 -9.32 47.47
CA GLN A 256 -22.30 -9.76 48.15
C GLN A 256 -21.98 -10.18 49.58
N PHE A 257 -22.91 -9.90 50.48
CA PHE A 257 -22.78 -10.20 51.89
C PHE A 257 -24.11 -10.57 52.53
N VAL A 258 -24.04 -11.13 53.72
CA VAL A 258 -25.17 -11.36 54.62
C VAL A 258 -24.85 -10.68 55.95
N VAL A 259 -25.78 -9.90 56.49
CA VAL A 259 -25.69 -9.40 57.86
C VAL A 259 -26.60 -10.24 58.76
N SER A 260 -26.15 -10.58 59.97
CA SER A 260 -26.94 -11.32 60.96
C SER A 260 -26.66 -10.86 62.39
N ASN A 261 -27.70 -10.90 63.22
CA ASN A 261 -27.66 -10.72 64.68
C ASN A 261 -27.82 -12.06 65.43
N GLY A 262 -27.60 -13.19 64.75
CA GLY A 262 -27.81 -14.54 65.31
C GLY A 262 -29.27 -14.98 65.48
N ARG A 263 -30.25 -14.11 65.18
CA ARG A 263 -31.69 -14.44 65.15
C ARG A 263 -32.24 -14.43 63.72
N THR A 264 -31.97 -13.36 62.99
CA THR A 264 -32.35 -13.18 61.59
C THR A 264 -31.11 -12.92 60.74
N SER A 265 -31.27 -12.95 59.43
CA SER A 265 -30.20 -12.65 58.47
C SER A 265 -30.76 -11.99 57.22
N ARG A 266 -30.11 -10.93 56.73
CA ARG A 266 -30.53 -10.19 55.53
C ARG A 266 -29.39 -10.13 54.53
N ASN A 267 -29.69 -10.41 53.27
CA ASN A 267 -28.72 -10.37 52.17
C ASN A 267 -28.52 -8.93 51.69
N GLY A 268 -27.29 -8.60 51.30
CA GLY A 268 -26.93 -7.32 50.72
C GLY A 268 -25.95 -7.44 49.56
N SER A 269 -25.93 -6.40 48.74
CA SER A 269 -24.90 -6.16 47.73
C SER A 269 -24.32 -4.77 47.98
N PHE A 270 -23.00 -4.64 47.90
CA PHE A 270 -22.29 -3.37 48.07
C PHE A 270 -21.61 -3.01 46.75
N GLU A 271 -21.88 -1.82 46.20
CA GLU A 271 -21.29 -1.33 44.96
C GLU A 271 -20.06 -0.45 45.24
N MET A 272 -19.01 -0.63 44.45
CA MET A 272 -17.83 0.24 44.43
C MET A 272 -17.71 0.86 43.05
N LEU A 273 -17.63 2.19 43.01
CA LEU A 273 -17.41 2.98 41.81
C LEU A 273 -15.91 3.21 41.66
N VAL A 274 -15.30 2.46 40.75
CA VAL A 274 -13.86 2.49 40.50
C VAL A 274 -13.52 3.68 39.61
N GLU A 275 -12.87 4.69 40.18
CA GLU A 275 -12.35 5.79 39.38
C GLU A 275 -11.20 5.28 38.50
N MET A 276 -11.47 5.19 37.20
CA MET A 276 -10.53 4.76 36.17
C MET A 276 -9.50 5.86 35.83
N VAL A 277 -8.89 6.45 36.85
CA VAL A 277 -7.85 7.48 36.71
C VAL A 277 -6.61 6.85 36.09
N ASP A 278 -6.31 7.19 34.85
CA ASP A 278 -5.04 6.83 34.26
C ASP A 278 -3.90 7.63 34.93
N ARG A 279 -3.09 6.90 35.71
CA ARG A 279 -1.91 7.40 36.42
C ARG A 279 -0.61 7.03 35.69
N ILE A 280 -0.66 6.31 34.56
CA ILE A 280 0.50 5.74 33.88
C ILE A 280 0.65 6.39 32.49
N LEU A 281 1.50 7.41 32.41
CA LEU A 281 1.78 8.08 31.14
C LEU A 281 2.30 7.10 30.07
N PRO A 282 1.83 7.19 28.82
CA PRO A 282 2.23 6.26 27.77
C PRO A 282 3.74 6.37 27.51
N SER A 283 4.43 5.23 27.41
CA SER A 283 5.89 5.17 27.27
C SER A 283 6.32 4.66 25.89
N LEU A 284 7.05 5.49 25.14
CA LEU A 284 7.64 5.12 23.85
C LEU A 284 8.98 4.41 24.07
N SER A 285 8.99 3.09 23.92
CA SER A 285 10.15 2.21 24.13
C SER A 285 11.17 2.22 22.98
N SER A 286 10.73 2.53 21.75
CA SER A 286 11.58 2.57 20.55
C SER A 286 11.17 3.69 19.61
N ASN A 287 12.13 4.56 19.27
CA ASN A 287 12.02 5.53 18.17
C ASN A 287 13.22 5.35 17.22
N LYS A 288 13.36 4.14 16.66
CA LYS A 288 14.33 3.84 15.60
C LYS A 288 13.66 4.17 14.27
N GLY A 289 14.18 5.17 13.56
CA GLY A 289 13.62 5.64 12.28
C GLY A 289 13.60 4.56 11.21
N LEU A 290 12.65 4.68 10.28
CA LEU A 290 12.44 3.72 9.19
C LEU A 290 13.37 4.00 8.00
N SER A 291 13.71 2.98 7.22
CA SER A 291 14.20 3.14 5.86
C SER A 291 13.31 2.36 4.90
N ALA A 292 12.93 2.99 3.79
CA ALA A 292 11.95 2.45 2.85
C ALA A 292 12.35 2.74 1.38
N PRO A 293 11.98 1.85 0.43
CA PRO A 293 12.09 2.12 -0.99
C PRO A 293 10.95 3.03 -1.49
N GLN A 294 11.13 3.63 -2.66
CA GLN A 294 10.10 4.44 -3.33
C GLN A 294 9.01 3.54 -3.95
N GLY A 295 7.73 3.73 -3.57
CA GLY A 295 6.58 3.23 -4.36
C GLY A 295 5.39 2.58 -3.62
N SER A 296 5.44 2.40 -2.30
CA SER A 296 4.39 1.72 -1.52
C SER A 296 3.10 2.53 -1.28
N SER A 297 1.99 1.83 -0.99
CA SER A 297 0.65 2.33 -0.64
C SER A 297 0.17 1.70 0.69
N MET A 298 -0.89 2.15 1.39
CA MET A 298 -1.91 3.18 1.11
C MET A 298 -1.93 4.27 2.21
N ILE A 299 -3.08 4.85 2.59
CA ILE A 299 -3.20 6.00 3.50
C ILE A 299 -4.27 5.72 4.56
N LEU A 300 -3.96 6.05 5.82
CA LEU A 300 -4.93 6.29 6.89
C LEU A 300 -4.78 7.73 7.44
N GLY A 301 -5.68 8.13 8.34
CA GLY A 301 -5.82 9.52 8.79
C GLY A 301 -4.66 10.06 9.65
N SER A 302 -4.80 11.31 10.11
CA SER A 302 -3.79 12.04 10.90
C SER A 302 -3.45 11.42 12.26
N ASN A 303 -4.27 10.46 12.71
CA ASN A 303 -4.20 9.83 14.01
C ASN A 303 -4.27 8.31 13.80
N PHE A 304 -3.44 7.55 14.52
CA PHE A 304 -3.41 6.09 14.53
C PHE A 304 -3.10 5.60 15.95
N THR A 305 -3.48 4.37 16.28
CA THR A 305 -3.26 3.74 17.59
C THR A 305 -2.09 2.76 17.58
N GLN A 306 -1.68 2.30 18.77
CA GLN A 306 -0.65 1.26 18.90
C GLN A 306 -1.10 -0.09 18.31
N ARG A 307 -2.41 -0.36 18.22
CA ARG A 307 -2.94 -1.56 17.56
C ARG A 307 -2.74 -1.50 16.06
N ASP A 308 -3.02 -0.36 15.44
CA ASP A 308 -2.89 -0.11 14.00
C ASP A 308 -1.45 -0.37 13.51
N ILE A 309 -0.45 -0.12 14.38
CA ILE A 309 0.97 -0.46 14.13
C ILE A 309 1.22 -1.97 14.24
N GLN A 310 0.57 -2.66 15.18
CA GLN A 310 0.73 -4.10 15.43
C GLN A 310 0.04 -4.95 14.35
N GLU A 311 -1.14 -4.53 13.88
CA GLU A 311 -1.90 -5.15 12.79
C GLU A 311 -1.41 -4.71 11.39
N LEU A 312 -0.33 -3.90 11.33
CA LEU A 312 0.33 -3.40 10.10
C LEU A 312 -0.55 -2.50 9.20
N GLU A 313 -1.57 -1.84 9.77
CA GLU A 313 -2.46 -0.91 9.05
C GLU A 313 -1.80 0.45 8.77
N VAL A 314 -0.72 0.81 9.47
CA VAL A 314 0.01 2.08 9.28
C VAL A 314 1.07 1.94 8.16
N THR A 315 0.69 2.29 6.93
CA THR A 315 1.61 2.29 5.76
C THR A 315 2.19 3.66 5.43
N TYR A 316 3.49 3.71 5.08
CA TYR A 316 4.15 4.89 4.55
C TYR A 316 4.10 4.95 3.01
N LYS A 317 3.87 6.16 2.47
CA LYS A 317 3.96 6.47 1.05
C LYS A 317 4.77 7.76 0.84
N HIS A 318 5.90 7.65 0.15
CA HIS A 318 6.64 8.80 -0.38
C HIS A 318 5.89 9.40 -1.58
N ASP A 319 5.93 10.72 -1.75
CA ASP A 319 5.34 11.41 -2.91
C ASP A 319 6.08 11.12 -4.23
N GLY A 320 7.33 10.67 -4.13
CA GLY A 320 8.21 10.36 -5.25
C GLY A 320 9.10 11.52 -5.68
N GLY A 321 9.15 12.61 -4.92
CA GLY A 321 10.08 13.72 -5.11
C GLY A 321 11.54 13.35 -4.85
N PRO A 322 12.47 14.32 -4.99
CA PRO A 322 13.92 14.10 -4.84
C PRO A 322 14.39 13.98 -3.37
N SER A 323 13.46 13.85 -2.42
CA SER A 323 13.75 13.81 -0.99
C SER A 323 14.34 12.46 -0.57
N GLN A 324 15.58 12.46 -0.07
CA GLN A 324 16.22 11.27 0.53
C GLN A 324 15.85 11.08 2.02
N ILE A 325 15.29 12.12 2.65
CA ILE A 325 14.88 12.11 4.06
C ILE A 325 13.53 12.81 4.17
N ASP A 326 12.57 12.09 4.73
CA ASP A 326 11.25 12.58 5.13
C ASP A 326 11.10 12.48 6.66
N ARG A 327 10.16 13.22 7.25
CA ARG A 327 9.88 13.17 8.69
C ARG A 327 8.46 13.64 9.00
N PHE A 328 7.78 12.93 9.90
CA PHE A 328 6.57 13.41 10.54
C PHE A 328 6.83 13.68 12.03
N SER A 329 6.07 14.61 12.59
CA SER A 329 6.04 14.86 14.03
C SER A 329 4.78 14.24 14.64
N PHE A 330 4.93 13.46 15.71
CA PHE A 330 3.82 12.85 16.43
C PHE A 330 3.92 13.14 17.93
N THR A 331 2.79 13.05 18.61
CA THR A 331 2.69 13.08 20.07
C THR A 331 1.94 11.82 20.47
N ALA A 332 2.54 10.96 21.27
CA ALA A 332 1.77 9.88 21.89
C ALA A 332 0.88 10.50 22.98
N CYS A 333 -0.39 10.11 23.01
CA CYS A 333 -1.34 10.56 24.00
C CYS A 333 -2.21 9.41 24.51
N ASP A 334 -2.50 9.49 25.79
CA ASP A 334 -3.54 8.77 26.52
C ASP A 334 -4.86 9.55 26.50
N THR A 335 -5.82 9.13 27.32
CA THR A 335 -7.04 9.90 27.60
C THR A 335 -6.77 11.20 28.36
N THR A 336 -5.68 11.27 29.15
CA THR A 336 -5.38 12.41 30.05
C THR A 336 -4.74 13.60 29.34
N ARG A 337 -4.10 13.38 28.18
CA ARG A 337 -3.34 14.37 27.38
C ARG A 337 -2.16 15.02 28.12
N ARG A 338 -1.66 14.40 29.20
CA ARG A 338 -0.59 14.94 30.05
C ARG A 338 0.82 14.86 29.43
N GLY A 339 0.96 14.19 28.29
CA GLY A 339 2.23 13.95 27.59
C GLY A 339 2.61 12.47 27.58
N PHE A 340 3.84 12.17 27.17
CA PHE A 340 4.34 10.80 27.09
C PHE A 340 5.79 10.69 27.56
N LEU A 341 6.21 9.48 27.93
CA LEU A 341 7.59 9.20 28.33
C LEU A 341 8.41 8.70 27.14
N LEU A 342 9.60 9.27 26.92
CA LEU A 342 10.59 8.80 25.96
C LEU A 342 11.93 8.66 26.66
N GLY A 343 12.47 7.43 26.71
CA GLY A 343 13.71 7.15 27.46
C GLY A 343 13.64 7.53 28.94
N GLY A 344 12.46 7.40 29.57
CA GLY A 344 12.20 7.80 30.95
C GLY A 344 11.98 9.30 31.19
N ARG A 345 12.07 10.15 30.15
CA ARG A 345 11.85 11.60 30.24
C ARG A 345 10.45 11.98 29.76
N LEU A 346 9.81 12.94 30.43
CA LEU A 346 8.52 13.50 30.01
C LEU A 346 8.67 14.40 28.77
N HIS A 347 7.83 14.15 27.76
CA HIS A 347 7.66 14.95 26.55
C HIS A 347 6.19 15.39 26.41
N THR A 348 5.98 16.71 26.35
CA THR A 348 4.67 17.36 26.11
C THR A 348 4.58 18.02 24.72
N GLU A 349 5.66 17.97 23.94
CA GLU A 349 5.81 18.57 22.62
C GLU A 349 6.03 17.45 21.58
N PRO A 350 5.60 17.63 20.31
CA PRO A 350 5.74 16.60 19.29
C PRO A 350 7.20 16.17 19.05
N VAL A 351 7.42 14.86 18.98
CA VAL A 351 8.70 14.24 18.65
C VAL A 351 8.70 13.82 17.18
N PHE A 352 9.86 13.90 16.53
CA PHE A 352 10.00 13.51 15.13
C PHE A 352 10.28 12.00 14.98
N PHE A 353 9.53 11.38 14.08
CA PHE A 353 9.94 10.14 13.43
C PHE A 353 10.63 10.49 12.11
N THR A 354 11.76 9.86 11.82
CA THR A 354 12.54 10.14 10.59
C THR A 354 12.51 8.92 9.67
N ILE A 355 12.32 9.17 8.38
CA ILE A 355 12.25 8.16 7.33
C ILE A 355 13.38 8.43 6.33
N GLN A 356 14.22 7.43 6.09
CA GLN A 356 15.29 7.47 5.10
C GLN A 356 14.83 6.77 3.82
N ILE A 357 14.49 7.56 2.80
CA ILE A 357 14.13 7.05 1.48
C ILE A 357 15.44 6.65 0.80
N LYS A 358 15.59 5.34 0.56
CA LYS A 358 16.59 4.88 -0.40
C LYS A 358 16.06 5.18 -1.79
N PRO A 359 16.87 5.76 -2.71
CA PRO A 359 16.46 5.82 -4.10
C PRO A 359 16.17 4.39 -4.57
N LEU A 360 15.01 4.20 -5.21
CA LEU A 360 14.78 3.00 -6.00
C LEU A 360 15.54 3.20 -7.30
N ASP A 361 16.43 2.28 -7.66
CA ASP A 361 17.16 2.42 -8.91
C ASP A 361 16.21 2.25 -10.11
N LYS A 362 16.40 3.12 -11.10
CA LYS A 362 15.68 3.22 -12.37
C LYS A 362 16.66 3.31 -13.56
N THR A 363 17.97 3.30 -13.31
CA THR A 363 18.96 3.03 -14.34
C THR A 363 19.02 1.54 -14.63
N TYR A 364 19.41 1.19 -15.86
CA TYR A 364 19.64 -0.18 -16.29
C TYR A 364 21.15 -0.39 -16.46
N PRO A 365 21.65 -1.62 -16.28
CA PRO A 365 23.08 -1.90 -16.47
C PRO A 365 23.55 -1.57 -17.89
N GLU A 366 24.64 -0.81 -18.02
CA GLU A 366 25.21 -0.38 -19.30
C GLU A 366 26.33 -1.33 -19.73
N VAL A 367 26.32 -1.78 -20.99
CA VAL A 367 27.40 -2.59 -21.57
C VAL A 367 28.56 -1.70 -21.99
N VAL A 368 29.36 -1.30 -21.00
CA VAL A 368 30.55 -0.43 -21.16
C VAL A 368 31.65 -1.01 -22.05
N LYS A 369 31.65 -2.33 -22.30
CA LYS A 369 32.58 -2.97 -23.23
C LYS A 369 31.97 -4.16 -23.96
N LEU A 370 32.08 -4.16 -25.29
CA LEU A 370 31.64 -5.24 -26.18
C LEU A 370 32.58 -5.35 -27.38
N ILE A 371 33.35 -6.43 -27.48
CA ILE A 371 34.34 -6.69 -28.55
C ILE A 371 34.06 -8.08 -29.16
N PRO A 372 34.14 -8.27 -30.50
CA PRO A 372 34.08 -9.59 -31.12
C PRO A 372 35.20 -10.53 -30.64
N LEU A 373 34.87 -11.78 -30.37
CA LEU A 373 35.83 -12.77 -29.87
C LEU A 373 36.35 -13.66 -31.00
N TRP A 374 37.66 -13.90 -31.00
CA TRP A 374 38.33 -14.63 -32.06
C TRP A 374 39.31 -15.71 -31.60
N LYS A 375 39.87 -15.59 -30.39
CA LYS A 375 40.94 -16.47 -29.93
C LYS A 375 40.37 -17.86 -29.60
N ALA A 376 40.44 -18.75 -30.58
CA ALA A 376 40.29 -20.18 -30.36
C ALA A 376 41.49 -20.71 -29.56
N GLU A 377 41.21 -21.53 -28.55
CA GLU A 377 42.16 -22.24 -27.71
C GLU A 377 41.73 -23.70 -27.58
N LEU A 378 42.70 -24.61 -27.43
CA LEU A 378 42.46 -26.03 -27.19
C LEU A 378 42.05 -26.26 -25.72
N LEU A 379 40.95 -26.98 -25.51
CA LEU A 379 40.44 -27.36 -24.19
C LEU A 379 41.04 -28.72 -23.76
N GLY A 380 41.05 -28.99 -22.45
CA GLY A 380 41.66 -30.20 -21.87
C GLY A 380 40.98 -31.53 -22.24
N ASP A 381 39.88 -31.49 -22.98
CA ASP A 381 39.13 -32.64 -23.53
C ASP A 381 39.33 -32.81 -25.05
N GLY A 382 40.18 -31.99 -25.68
CA GLY A 382 40.44 -32.00 -27.12
C GLY A 382 39.46 -31.15 -27.97
N ARG A 383 38.40 -30.58 -27.39
CA ARG A 383 37.54 -29.61 -28.09
C ARG A 383 38.27 -28.27 -28.23
N HIS A 384 37.85 -27.45 -29.20
CA HIS A 384 38.32 -26.07 -29.32
C HIS A 384 37.23 -25.11 -28.84
N GLY A 385 37.63 -24.06 -28.11
CA GLY A 385 36.70 -23.08 -27.56
C GLY A 385 37.24 -21.66 -27.54
N ILE A 386 36.34 -20.70 -27.38
CA ILE A 386 36.63 -19.27 -27.27
C ILE A 386 36.12 -18.79 -25.91
N PHE A 387 37.02 -18.44 -25.00
CA PHE A 387 36.64 -17.95 -23.67
C PHE A 387 36.02 -16.56 -23.73
N VAL A 388 34.89 -16.38 -23.05
CA VAL A 388 34.25 -15.06 -22.87
C VAL A 388 34.68 -14.50 -21.52
N SER A 389 35.35 -13.33 -21.54
CA SER A 389 35.84 -12.70 -20.31
C SER A 389 35.44 -11.22 -20.21
N SER A 390 35.66 -10.63 -19.04
CA SER A 390 35.43 -9.19 -18.80
C SER A 390 36.38 -8.25 -19.55
N ARG A 391 37.33 -8.80 -20.32
CA ARG A 391 38.12 -8.06 -21.31
C ARG A 391 37.36 -7.84 -22.62
N GLU A 392 36.44 -8.73 -23.00
CA GLU A 392 35.69 -8.67 -24.26
C GLU A 392 34.25 -8.20 -24.04
N LEU A 393 33.60 -8.67 -22.96
CA LEU A 393 32.25 -8.29 -22.55
C LEU A 393 32.26 -7.80 -21.09
N LYS A 394 32.01 -6.50 -20.89
CA LYS A 394 31.76 -5.95 -19.55
C LYS A 394 30.49 -5.10 -19.53
N ALA A 395 29.58 -5.44 -18.64
CA ALA A 395 28.56 -4.54 -18.13
C ALA A 395 29.01 -3.85 -16.83
N GLN A 396 28.47 -2.67 -16.59
CA GLN A 396 28.55 -1.99 -15.31
C GLN A 396 27.21 -1.32 -15.00
N ASP A 397 26.83 -1.37 -13.74
CA ASP A 397 25.72 -0.61 -13.20
C ASP A 397 26.24 0.36 -12.12
N ARG A 398 25.39 1.28 -11.68
CA ARG A 398 25.78 2.32 -10.72
C ARG A 398 25.59 1.88 -9.27
N ASP A 399 24.47 1.23 -8.97
CA ASP A 399 24.08 0.89 -7.60
C ASP A 399 24.08 -0.64 -7.34
N SER A 400 24.26 -1.47 -8.39
CA SER A 400 24.41 -2.94 -8.35
C SER A 400 25.86 -3.43 -8.50
N ARG A 401 26.16 -4.65 -8.01
CA ARG A 401 27.52 -5.26 -8.00
C ARG A 401 27.76 -6.26 -9.14
N ASP A 402 29.03 -6.54 -9.48
CA ASP A 402 29.44 -7.51 -10.52
C ASP A 402 28.93 -8.97 -10.30
N ASP A 403 28.47 -9.34 -9.10
CA ASP A 403 27.82 -10.63 -8.80
C ASP A 403 26.28 -10.58 -8.87
N GLU A 404 25.72 -9.39 -9.00
CA GLU A 404 24.27 -9.12 -9.11
C GLU A 404 23.83 -8.88 -10.57
N LEU A 405 24.77 -8.55 -11.47
CA LEU A 405 24.51 -8.34 -12.90
C LEU A 405 24.35 -9.66 -13.67
N ILE A 406 23.15 -9.87 -14.21
CA ILE A 406 22.77 -11.06 -14.95
C ILE A 406 22.77 -10.76 -16.45
N VAL A 407 23.60 -11.48 -17.21
CA VAL A 407 23.56 -11.51 -18.67
C VAL A 407 22.57 -12.59 -19.09
N SER A 408 21.48 -12.21 -19.76
CA SER A 408 20.42 -13.12 -20.22
C SER A 408 20.50 -13.30 -21.74
N ILE A 409 20.61 -14.54 -22.19
CA ILE A 409 20.71 -14.90 -23.61
C ILE A 409 19.30 -14.90 -24.20
N VAL A 410 19.03 -13.96 -25.11
CA VAL A 410 17.77 -13.82 -25.86
C VAL A 410 17.76 -14.77 -27.05
N ARG A 411 18.91 -14.92 -27.72
CA ARG A 411 19.09 -15.83 -28.87
C ARG A 411 20.41 -16.57 -28.73
N GLN A 412 20.34 -17.90 -28.73
CA GLN A 412 21.50 -18.79 -28.73
C GLN A 412 22.30 -18.64 -30.05
N PRO A 413 23.61 -18.99 -30.05
CA PRO A 413 24.40 -19.17 -31.27
C PRO A 413 23.81 -20.26 -32.18
N TYR A 414 24.18 -20.24 -33.46
CA TYR A 414 23.60 -21.11 -34.50
C TYR A 414 24.41 -22.37 -34.80
N PHE A 415 25.72 -22.36 -34.53
CA PHE A 415 26.68 -23.38 -34.94
C PHE A 415 27.39 -24.03 -33.75
N GLY A 416 27.76 -23.25 -32.73
CA GLY A 416 28.31 -23.72 -31.45
C GLY A 416 27.35 -23.55 -30.27
N TYR A 417 27.88 -23.54 -29.04
CA TYR A 417 27.13 -23.30 -27.80
C TYR A 417 28.01 -22.75 -26.68
N LEU A 418 27.40 -22.26 -25.59
CA LEU A 418 28.12 -21.84 -24.38
C LEU A 418 28.15 -22.94 -23.32
N GLU A 419 29.30 -23.11 -22.67
CA GLU A 419 29.56 -24.04 -21.57
C GLU A 419 30.29 -23.32 -20.42
N ASN A 420 29.97 -23.68 -19.18
CA ASN A 420 30.70 -23.21 -18.00
C ASN A 420 31.77 -24.25 -17.62
N MET A 421 33.03 -23.93 -17.90
CA MET A 421 34.19 -24.80 -17.73
C MET A 421 34.50 -25.16 -16.27
N THR A 422 33.86 -24.51 -15.28
CA THR A 422 33.98 -24.87 -13.85
C THR A 422 32.96 -25.93 -13.44
N THR A 423 31.87 -26.10 -14.18
CA THR A 423 30.79 -27.05 -13.86
C THR A 423 30.61 -28.16 -14.89
N GLY A 424 31.21 -28.03 -16.08
CA GLY A 424 30.90 -28.88 -17.25
C GLY A 424 29.47 -28.69 -17.76
N GLY A 425 28.79 -27.61 -17.35
CA GLY A 425 27.38 -27.36 -17.62
C GLY A 425 27.16 -26.50 -18.86
N PHE A 426 26.28 -26.96 -19.74
CA PHE A 426 25.68 -26.16 -20.81
C PHE A 426 25.03 -24.88 -20.23
N VAL A 427 25.12 -23.75 -20.95
CA VAL A 427 24.63 -22.44 -20.49
C VAL A 427 23.42 -22.00 -21.34
N PRO A 428 22.19 -22.48 -21.02
CA PRO A 428 21.02 -22.36 -21.90
C PRO A 428 20.34 -21.00 -21.92
N HIS A 429 20.55 -20.15 -20.90
CA HIS A 429 19.71 -18.95 -20.69
C HIS A 429 20.43 -17.75 -20.07
N ARG A 430 21.40 -17.93 -19.18
CA ARG A 430 22.05 -16.81 -18.46
C ARG A 430 23.40 -17.18 -17.86
N PHE A 431 24.21 -16.15 -17.62
CA PHE A 431 25.45 -16.18 -16.83
C PHE A 431 25.65 -14.80 -16.17
N THR A 432 26.61 -14.66 -15.26
CA THR A 432 26.86 -13.44 -14.48
C THR A 432 28.10 -12.69 -14.94
N GLN A 433 28.18 -11.38 -14.67
CA GLN A 433 29.42 -10.60 -14.88
C GLN A 433 30.60 -11.15 -14.05
N THR A 434 30.32 -11.77 -12.90
CA THR A 434 31.34 -12.46 -12.07
C THR A 434 31.90 -13.74 -12.72
N GLU A 435 31.12 -14.48 -13.50
CA GLU A 435 31.63 -15.63 -14.28
C GLU A 435 32.53 -15.16 -15.44
N LEU A 436 32.19 -14.05 -16.09
CA LEU A 436 33.08 -13.39 -17.06
C LEU A 436 34.37 -12.87 -16.42
N ASN A 437 34.29 -12.28 -15.22
CA ASN A 437 35.45 -11.84 -14.45
C ASN A 437 36.39 -13.00 -14.06
N LYS A 438 35.83 -14.21 -13.91
CA LYS A 438 36.58 -15.44 -13.61
C LYS A 438 36.99 -16.24 -14.86
N ARG A 439 36.62 -15.80 -16.07
CA ARG A 439 36.87 -16.49 -17.36
C ARG A 439 36.31 -17.95 -17.36
N THR A 440 35.17 -18.19 -16.72
CA THR A 440 34.61 -19.56 -16.62
C THR A 440 33.70 -19.96 -17.79
N ILE A 441 33.26 -18.99 -18.60
CA ILE A 441 32.37 -19.22 -19.73
C ILE A 441 33.19 -19.38 -21.01
N ALA A 442 32.95 -20.44 -21.78
CA ALA A 442 33.54 -20.67 -23.09
C ALA A 442 32.45 -20.95 -24.14
N TYR A 443 32.64 -20.42 -25.35
CA TYR A 443 31.91 -20.82 -26.54
C TYR A 443 32.63 -22.01 -27.18
N ILE A 444 31.95 -23.16 -27.26
CA ILE A 444 32.47 -24.40 -27.84
C ILE A 444 32.25 -24.39 -29.35
N ILE A 445 33.33 -24.53 -30.11
CA ILE A 445 33.31 -24.62 -31.58
C ILE A 445 32.89 -26.04 -31.98
N ASN A 446 31.92 -26.16 -32.88
CA ASN A 446 31.49 -27.45 -33.44
C ASN A 446 32.29 -27.77 -34.72
N PRO A 447 33.21 -28.75 -34.70
CA PRO A 447 34.08 -29.04 -35.85
C PRO A 447 33.33 -29.67 -37.04
N HIS A 448 32.10 -30.16 -36.85
CA HIS A 448 31.29 -30.78 -37.91
C HIS A 448 30.53 -29.76 -38.78
N ARG A 449 30.81 -28.46 -38.66
CA ARG A 449 30.19 -27.41 -39.47
C ARG A 449 31.23 -26.42 -39.99
N GLU A 450 31.19 -26.14 -41.29
CA GLU A 450 32.15 -25.26 -41.98
C GLU A 450 31.99 -23.76 -41.68
N SER A 451 31.16 -23.36 -40.70
CA SER A 451 31.06 -21.95 -40.33
C SER A 451 32.28 -21.52 -39.53
N LEU A 452 32.85 -20.37 -39.89
CA LEU A 452 33.98 -19.74 -39.19
C LEU A 452 33.54 -18.51 -38.38
N THR A 453 32.24 -18.25 -38.32
CA THR A 453 31.63 -17.18 -37.51
C THR A 453 30.31 -17.62 -36.88
N ASP A 454 29.96 -17.02 -35.74
CA ASP A 454 28.66 -17.21 -35.07
C ASP A 454 28.28 -15.94 -34.30
N SER A 455 27.03 -15.82 -33.86
CA SER A 455 26.62 -14.74 -32.95
C SER A 455 25.40 -15.07 -32.10
N LEU A 456 25.50 -14.70 -30.82
CA LEU A 456 24.39 -14.75 -29.86
C LEU A 456 23.86 -13.35 -29.56
N GLU A 457 22.64 -13.28 -29.06
CA GLU A 457 21.97 -12.03 -28.67
C GLU A 457 21.65 -12.08 -27.19
N PHE A 458 21.96 -11.01 -26.45
CA PHE A 458 21.83 -10.96 -25.00
C PHE A 458 21.33 -9.60 -24.52
N THR A 459 20.71 -9.58 -23.34
CA THR A 459 20.44 -8.38 -22.55
C THR A 459 21.16 -8.48 -21.21
N VAL A 460 21.31 -7.36 -20.50
CA VAL A 460 21.82 -7.34 -19.12
C VAL A 460 20.74 -6.76 -18.20
N SER A 461 20.52 -7.39 -17.06
CA SER A 461 19.56 -6.93 -16.05
C SER A 461 20.16 -6.93 -14.65
N ASP A 462 19.68 -6.00 -13.83
CA ASP A 462 19.92 -6.01 -12.37
C ASP A 462 18.99 -7.02 -11.66
N PRO A 463 19.09 -7.18 -10.32
CA PRO A 463 18.16 -8.01 -9.55
C PRO A 463 16.75 -7.43 -9.37
N LEU A 464 16.51 -6.16 -9.74
CA LEU A 464 15.23 -5.46 -9.61
C LEU A 464 14.35 -5.57 -10.88
N GLY A 465 14.95 -5.97 -12.00
CA GLY A 465 14.31 -6.12 -13.31
C GLY A 465 14.63 -5.00 -14.30
N ASN A 466 15.43 -3.99 -13.93
CA ASN A 466 15.90 -2.96 -14.86
C ASN A 466 16.80 -3.64 -15.90
N THR A 467 16.35 -3.65 -17.16
CA THR A 467 16.97 -4.41 -18.25
C THR A 467 17.42 -3.48 -19.36
N GLY A 468 18.70 -3.57 -19.74
CA GLY A 468 19.28 -2.79 -20.83
C GLY A 468 18.86 -3.25 -22.23
N PRO A 469 19.21 -2.50 -23.29
CA PRO A 469 18.92 -2.88 -24.66
C PRO A 469 19.59 -4.20 -25.07
N PRO A 470 19.09 -4.89 -26.11
CA PRO A 470 19.72 -6.10 -26.63
C PRO A 470 21.03 -5.79 -27.36
N HIS A 471 22.05 -6.61 -27.10
CA HIS A 471 23.37 -6.55 -27.69
C HIS A 471 23.70 -7.88 -28.39
N ILE A 472 24.55 -7.82 -29.43
CA ILE A 472 24.98 -9.00 -30.19
C ILE A 472 26.46 -9.27 -29.92
N LEU A 473 26.76 -10.43 -29.34
CA LEU A 473 28.13 -10.93 -29.17
C LEU A 473 28.50 -11.75 -30.40
N LYS A 474 29.61 -11.41 -31.06
CA LYS A 474 30.08 -12.06 -32.29
C LYS A 474 31.31 -12.91 -32.02
N PHE A 475 31.36 -14.09 -32.62
CA PHE A 475 32.48 -15.02 -32.62
C PHE A 475 33.02 -15.14 -34.06
N SER A 476 34.33 -15.04 -34.24
CA SER A 476 34.98 -15.14 -35.56
C SER A 476 36.41 -15.65 -35.42
N TRP A 477 36.58 -16.97 -35.55
CA TRP A 477 37.87 -17.66 -35.43
C TRP A 477 38.51 -17.88 -36.81
N SER A 478 39.71 -18.46 -36.83
CA SER A 478 40.36 -18.90 -38.06
C SER A 478 40.62 -20.41 -38.04
N THR A 479 40.62 -21.04 -39.21
CA THR A 479 41.07 -22.43 -39.39
C THR A 479 42.38 -22.47 -40.17
N VAL A 480 43.22 -23.46 -39.88
CA VAL A 480 44.51 -23.68 -40.55
C VAL A 480 44.61 -25.13 -41.00
N GLU A 481 44.91 -25.35 -42.28
CA GLU A 481 44.95 -26.67 -42.93
C GLU A 481 45.98 -26.72 -44.06
N LEU A 482 46.42 -27.92 -44.43
CA LEU A 482 47.30 -28.14 -45.59
C LEU A 482 46.50 -28.02 -46.89
N SER A 483 47.16 -27.60 -47.98
CA SER A 483 46.48 -27.40 -49.28
C SER A 483 46.06 -28.70 -49.94
N GLN A 484 46.75 -29.81 -49.65
CA GLN A 484 46.51 -31.15 -50.17
C GLN A 484 46.81 -32.20 -49.08
N PRO A 485 46.10 -33.36 -49.05
CA PRO A 485 46.34 -34.44 -48.09
C PRO A 485 47.50 -35.36 -48.50
N GLU A 486 47.92 -35.31 -49.75
CA GLU A 486 48.98 -36.13 -50.34
C GLU A 486 49.84 -35.25 -51.23
N TYR A 487 51.16 -35.38 -51.12
CA TYR A 487 52.15 -34.79 -52.01
C TYR A 487 53.09 -35.89 -52.51
N SER A 488 53.58 -35.77 -53.75
CA SER A 488 54.68 -36.63 -54.23
C SER A 488 55.75 -35.79 -54.89
N VAL A 489 57.00 -36.17 -54.65
CA VAL A 489 58.22 -35.50 -55.08
C VAL A 489 59.21 -36.55 -55.58
N SER A 490 59.97 -36.24 -56.63
CA SER A 490 61.12 -37.09 -57.00
C SER A 490 62.42 -36.48 -56.47
N GLU A 491 63.42 -37.30 -56.18
CA GLU A 491 64.68 -36.86 -55.54
C GLU A 491 65.48 -35.84 -56.36
N GLU A 492 65.29 -35.76 -57.68
CA GLU A 492 65.84 -34.65 -58.49
C GLU A 492 65.38 -33.27 -57.99
N HIS A 493 64.24 -33.21 -57.30
CA HIS A 493 63.66 -32.00 -56.69
C HIS A 493 64.11 -31.84 -55.23
N ARG A 494 65.31 -31.28 -55.05
CA ARG A 494 66.00 -30.98 -53.77
C ARG A 494 65.19 -30.24 -52.70
N THR A 495 64.00 -29.74 -52.99
CA THR A 495 63.18 -28.99 -52.03
C THR A 495 61.70 -29.25 -52.27
N LEU A 496 61.02 -29.75 -51.23
CA LEU A 496 59.57 -29.88 -51.18
C LEU A 496 58.98 -28.68 -50.44
N SER A 497 57.84 -28.17 -50.92
CA SER A 497 57.17 -26.97 -50.40
C SER A 497 55.68 -27.26 -50.18
N LEU A 498 55.30 -27.53 -48.93
CA LEU A 498 53.90 -27.75 -48.54
C LEU A 498 53.23 -26.41 -48.25
N ASP A 499 52.10 -26.14 -48.90
CA ASP A 499 51.33 -24.93 -48.71
C ASP A 499 50.30 -25.12 -47.58
N ILE A 500 50.36 -24.27 -46.56
CA ILE A 500 49.43 -24.24 -45.44
C ILE A 500 48.54 -23.01 -45.58
N ILE A 501 47.24 -23.23 -45.58
CA ILE A 501 46.20 -22.25 -45.86
C ILE A 501 45.47 -21.91 -44.56
N ARG A 502 45.26 -20.61 -44.33
CA ARG A 502 44.45 -20.08 -43.24
C ARG A 502 43.15 -19.48 -43.79
N LYS A 503 42.02 -19.87 -43.21
CA LYS A 503 40.66 -19.43 -43.57
C LYS A 503 39.97 -18.75 -42.38
N GLY A 504 38.91 -17.98 -42.63
CA GLY A 504 38.12 -17.31 -41.58
C GLY A 504 38.70 -15.96 -41.19
N ASN A 505 38.83 -15.69 -39.89
CA ASN A 505 39.33 -14.41 -39.38
C ASN A 505 40.84 -14.24 -39.62
N LEU A 506 41.20 -13.47 -40.66
CA LEU A 506 42.57 -13.11 -40.99
C LEU A 506 43.07 -11.83 -40.30
N ALA A 507 42.23 -11.10 -39.54
CA ALA A 507 42.60 -9.77 -39.02
C ALA A 507 43.61 -9.80 -37.86
N GLU A 508 43.85 -10.98 -37.28
CA GLU A 508 44.63 -11.20 -36.07
C GLU A 508 45.76 -12.21 -36.35
N SER A 509 46.82 -12.25 -35.53
CA SER A 509 47.89 -13.24 -35.69
C SER A 509 47.45 -14.64 -35.25
N SER A 510 47.90 -15.69 -35.92
CA SER A 510 47.78 -17.08 -35.44
C SER A 510 49.05 -17.89 -35.67
N TYR A 511 49.22 -18.94 -34.86
CA TYR A 511 50.38 -19.83 -34.91
C TYR A 511 49.93 -21.28 -35.12
N ILE A 512 50.77 -22.07 -35.78
CA ILE A 512 50.63 -23.53 -35.89
C ILE A 512 52.02 -24.17 -35.82
N THR A 513 52.13 -25.34 -35.19
CA THR A 513 53.37 -26.13 -35.21
C THR A 513 53.24 -27.23 -36.24
N VAL A 514 54.29 -27.42 -37.02
CA VAL A 514 54.45 -28.54 -37.96
C VAL A 514 55.28 -29.61 -37.28
N GLU A 515 54.69 -30.79 -37.11
CA GLU A 515 55.35 -32.00 -36.60
C GLU A 515 55.57 -32.95 -37.78
N VAL A 516 56.79 -33.47 -37.93
CA VAL A 516 57.15 -34.44 -38.96
C VAL A 516 57.28 -35.80 -38.30
N LYS A 517 56.71 -36.83 -38.92
CA LYS A 517 56.71 -38.20 -38.43
C LYS A 517 57.19 -39.14 -39.53
N GLU A 518 58.32 -39.78 -39.26
CA GLU A 518 58.93 -40.83 -40.08
C GLU A 518 58.01 -42.07 -40.16
N VAL A 519 57.99 -42.76 -41.31
CA VAL A 519 57.15 -43.96 -41.53
C VAL A 519 57.92 -45.04 -42.31
N SER A 520 58.49 -44.69 -43.45
CA SER A 520 59.57 -45.43 -44.11
C SER A 520 60.77 -44.54 -44.34
N ALA A 521 60.55 -43.35 -44.92
CA ALA A 521 61.56 -42.30 -44.96
C ALA A 521 61.96 -41.88 -43.54
N THR A 522 63.26 -41.74 -43.34
CA THR A 522 63.99 -41.48 -42.10
C THR A 522 64.67 -40.10 -42.16
N ALA A 523 64.69 -39.40 -41.02
CA ALA A 523 65.24 -38.06 -40.98
C ALA A 523 66.79 -38.07 -41.03
N GLY A 524 67.35 -37.38 -42.02
CA GLY A 524 68.81 -37.22 -42.20
C GLY A 524 69.45 -38.19 -43.19
N THR A 525 68.72 -39.18 -43.69
CA THR A 525 69.09 -39.99 -44.87
C THR A 525 68.35 -39.51 -46.11
N ASP A 526 67.02 -39.34 -46.02
CA ASP A 526 66.15 -39.21 -47.20
C ASP A 526 65.52 -37.81 -47.29
N PHE A 527 65.36 -37.15 -46.15
CA PHE A 527 65.00 -35.73 -46.06
C PHE A 527 65.65 -35.05 -44.84
N LEU A 528 65.86 -33.74 -44.91
CA LEU A 528 66.27 -32.92 -43.77
C LEU A 528 65.05 -32.29 -43.10
N ILE A 529 64.94 -32.43 -41.78
CA ILE A 529 63.91 -31.76 -40.97
C ILE A 529 64.13 -30.24 -41.04
N SER A 530 63.11 -29.52 -41.50
CA SER A 530 63.10 -28.05 -41.54
C SER A 530 63.31 -27.44 -40.14
N PRO A 531 64.24 -26.49 -39.95
CA PRO A 531 64.52 -25.89 -38.64
C PRO A 531 63.39 -25.00 -38.11
N SER A 532 62.40 -24.68 -38.95
CA SER A 532 61.24 -23.84 -38.62
C SER A 532 59.98 -24.70 -38.46
N SER A 533 59.82 -25.32 -37.30
CA SER A 533 58.59 -26.07 -36.96
C SER A 533 57.41 -25.14 -36.62
N LEU A 534 57.65 -23.97 -36.03
CA LEU A 534 56.60 -22.99 -35.72
C LEU A 534 56.35 -22.05 -36.90
N ILE A 535 55.10 -21.96 -37.36
CA ILE A 535 54.67 -21.08 -38.46
C ILE A 535 53.75 -19.98 -37.95
N GLN A 536 54.14 -18.74 -38.22
CA GLN A 536 53.39 -17.52 -37.91
C GLN A 536 52.59 -17.04 -39.12
N PHE A 537 51.28 -16.88 -38.94
CA PHE A 537 50.39 -16.15 -39.85
C PHE A 537 50.14 -14.75 -39.29
N ASP A 538 50.82 -13.77 -39.86
CA ASP A 538 50.63 -12.35 -39.54
C ASP A 538 49.23 -11.85 -39.97
N PRO A 539 48.72 -10.75 -39.40
CA PRO A 539 47.47 -10.13 -39.83
C PRO A 539 47.41 -9.91 -41.35
N GLY A 540 46.34 -10.40 -41.97
CA GLY A 540 46.10 -10.39 -43.41
C GLY A 540 46.68 -11.57 -44.20
N VAL A 541 47.56 -12.39 -43.61
CA VAL A 541 48.20 -13.52 -44.29
C VAL A 541 47.29 -14.76 -44.26
N SER A 542 46.86 -15.21 -45.43
CA SER A 542 46.04 -16.42 -45.63
C SER A 542 46.81 -17.66 -46.09
N LYS A 543 48.11 -17.52 -46.41
CA LYS A 543 48.94 -18.62 -46.93
C LYS A 543 50.38 -18.50 -46.43
N ARG A 544 50.95 -19.60 -45.94
CA ARG A 544 52.38 -19.79 -45.67
C ARG A 544 52.83 -21.10 -46.32
N SER A 545 54.08 -21.18 -46.75
CA SER A 545 54.66 -22.40 -47.32
C SER A 545 55.73 -22.92 -46.36
N TRP A 546 55.63 -24.18 -45.96
CA TRP A 546 56.65 -24.89 -45.18
C TRP A 546 57.55 -25.64 -46.15
N GLN A 547 58.87 -25.52 -45.98
CA GLN A 547 59.85 -26.08 -46.91
C GLN A 547 60.82 -27.01 -46.18
N THR A 548 61.10 -28.14 -46.82
CA THR A 548 62.00 -29.19 -46.33
C THR A 548 62.87 -29.65 -47.50
N GLU A 549 64.14 -29.94 -47.24
CA GLU A 549 65.07 -30.39 -48.28
C GLU A 549 64.97 -31.91 -48.43
N ILE A 550 64.89 -32.38 -49.67
CA ILE A 550 64.90 -33.81 -50.03
C ILE A 550 66.34 -34.17 -50.36
N ILE A 551 66.83 -35.25 -49.80
CA ILE A 551 68.17 -35.76 -50.06
C ILE A 551 68.08 -36.68 -51.31
N GLN A 552 69.11 -36.66 -52.13
CA GLN A 552 69.27 -37.57 -53.26
C GLN A 552 70.57 -38.35 -53.06
N ASP A 553 70.48 -39.67 -52.91
CA ASP A 553 71.64 -40.53 -52.67
C ASP A 553 72.06 -41.37 -53.91
N HIS A 554 71.17 -41.44 -54.91
CA HIS A 554 71.29 -42.18 -56.17
C HIS A 554 71.13 -43.71 -56.04
N LEU A 555 70.36 -44.21 -55.08
CA LEU A 555 69.91 -45.61 -55.02
C LEU A 555 68.51 -45.79 -55.64
N GLU A 556 68.27 -46.93 -56.31
CA GLU A 556 66.95 -47.26 -56.87
C GLU A 556 66.09 -47.93 -55.78
N GLU A 557 65.38 -47.10 -55.02
CA GLU A 557 64.64 -47.47 -53.81
C GLU A 557 63.13 -47.69 -54.06
N ALA A 558 62.41 -48.20 -53.05
CA ALA A 558 60.95 -48.27 -53.08
C ALA A 558 60.33 -46.89 -52.76
N VAL A 559 59.05 -46.67 -53.10
CA VAL A 559 58.36 -45.40 -52.80
C VAL A 559 58.30 -45.17 -51.28
N GLU A 560 59.11 -44.23 -50.81
CA GLU A 560 59.25 -43.89 -49.41
C GLU A 560 58.21 -42.89 -48.93
N ILE A 561 57.89 -42.93 -47.64
CA ILE A 561 56.80 -42.16 -47.04
C ILE A 561 57.21 -41.53 -45.70
N PHE A 562 56.89 -40.24 -45.54
CA PHE A 562 56.78 -39.58 -44.23
C PHE A 562 55.45 -38.81 -44.10
N GLU A 563 55.08 -38.48 -42.87
CA GLU A 563 53.83 -37.78 -42.53
C GLU A 563 54.14 -36.39 -41.96
N VAL A 564 53.39 -35.38 -42.40
CA VAL A 564 53.44 -34.02 -41.86
C VAL A 564 52.12 -33.69 -41.19
N LEU A 565 52.18 -33.27 -39.93
CA LEU A 565 51.04 -33.06 -39.03
C LEU A 565 50.98 -31.60 -38.58
N LEU A 566 49.77 -31.02 -38.59
CA LEU A 566 49.51 -29.70 -38.00
C LEU A 566 49.07 -29.86 -36.54
N VAL A 567 49.90 -29.41 -35.61
CA VAL A 567 49.70 -29.59 -34.16
C VAL A 567 49.83 -28.26 -33.41
N SER A 568 49.30 -28.20 -32.18
CA SER A 568 49.36 -27.03 -31.29
C SER A 568 48.99 -25.69 -31.96
N PRO A 569 47.76 -25.53 -32.48
CA PRO A 569 47.27 -24.25 -32.98
C PRO A 569 47.12 -23.22 -31.85
N GLU A 570 47.50 -21.97 -32.09
CA GLU A 570 47.13 -20.85 -31.21
C GLU A 570 46.47 -19.71 -32.00
N GLY A 571 45.27 -19.29 -31.56
CA GLY A 571 44.44 -18.30 -32.26
C GLY A 571 43.68 -18.88 -33.47
N SER A 572 43.74 -20.19 -33.66
CA SER A 572 43.13 -20.93 -34.77
C SER A 572 42.63 -22.31 -34.32
N VAL A 573 41.96 -23.01 -35.23
CA VAL A 573 41.54 -24.41 -35.11
C VAL A 573 42.13 -25.17 -36.29
N VAL A 574 42.55 -26.43 -36.12
CA VAL A 574 43.02 -27.22 -37.28
C VAL A 574 41.83 -27.59 -38.17
N GLY A 575 41.97 -27.40 -39.49
CA GLY A 575 40.94 -27.71 -40.48
C GLY A 575 40.87 -29.20 -40.83
N SER A 576 40.15 -29.53 -41.91
CA SER A 576 39.88 -30.93 -42.28
C SER A 576 41.12 -31.65 -42.83
N ILE A 577 42.05 -30.92 -43.46
CA ILE A 577 43.34 -31.43 -43.91
C ILE A 577 44.40 -31.09 -42.85
N ASN A 578 44.35 -31.81 -41.73
CA ASN A 578 45.29 -31.67 -40.61
C ASN A 578 46.61 -32.45 -40.78
N LYS A 579 46.65 -33.33 -41.78
CA LYS A 579 47.76 -34.25 -42.08
C LYS A 579 48.01 -34.27 -43.58
N ALA A 580 49.28 -34.31 -43.97
CA ALA A 580 49.73 -34.65 -45.30
C ALA A 580 50.58 -35.93 -45.26
N GLN A 581 50.42 -36.80 -46.26
CA GLN A 581 51.38 -37.86 -46.57
C GLN A 581 52.28 -37.40 -47.72
N ILE A 582 53.59 -37.58 -47.57
CA ILE A 582 54.58 -37.25 -48.61
C ILE A 582 55.12 -38.56 -49.16
N GLN A 583 55.15 -38.71 -50.49
CA GLN A 583 55.75 -39.83 -51.20
C GLN A 583 57.01 -39.39 -51.96
N ILE A 584 58.18 -39.83 -51.51
CA ILE A 584 59.45 -39.67 -52.24
C ILE A 584 59.56 -40.77 -53.30
N ARG A 585 60.16 -40.46 -54.47
CA ARG A 585 60.33 -41.40 -55.58
C ARG A 585 61.68 -41.21 -56.29
N ASP A 586 62.39 -42.30 -56.54
CA ASP A 586 63.55 -42.28 -57.45
C ASP A 586 63.12 -41.92 -58.89
N SER A 587 64.08 -41.37 -59.66
CA SER A 587 63.91 -40.82 -61.00
C SER A 587 64.36 -41.79 -62.09
N GLY A 588 63.81 -43.00 -62.05
CA GLY A 588 64.05 -44.07 -63.03
C GLY A 588 63.74 -43.67 -64.49
N ARG A 589 64.66 -43.97 -65.42
CA ARG A 589 64.54 -43.62 -66.84
C ARG A 589 63.53 -44.50 -67.60
N GLY A 590 62.27 -44.07 -67.70
CA GLY A 590 61.22 -44.77 -68.48
C GLY A 590 60.15 -43.88 -69.13
N GLN A 591 59.95 -44.05 -70.44
CA GLN A 591 58.82 -43.51 -71.24
C GLN A 591 57.57 -44.43 -71.08
N THR A 592 56.29 -44.08 -71.28
CA THR A 592 55.44 -42.85 -71.44
C THR A 592 53.96 -43.33 -71.23
N TRP A 593 52.82 -42.63 -71.40
CA TRP A 593 52.32 -41.59 -72.31
C TRP A 593 51.01 -40.92 -71.79
N LEU A 594 50.62 -39.79 -72.41
CA LEU A 594 49.26 -39.30 -72.74
C LEU A 594 48.06 -39.66 -71.80
N ASN A 595 47.30 -38.68 -71.30
CA ASN A 595 46.41 -37.90 -72.16
C ASN A 595 45.92 -36.54 -71.60
N GLN A 596 45.96 -35.52 -72.47
CA GLN A 596 44.92 -34.52 -72.75
C GLN A 596 44.22 -33.74 -71.61
N ASP A 597 44.55 -32.44 -71.55
CA ASP A 597 43.64 -31.33 -71.27
C ASP A 597 42.27 -31.49 -71.98
N PRO A 598 41.15 -31.05 -71.36
CA PRO A 598 40.66 -29.72 -71.78
C PRO A 598 39.90 -28.87 -70.73
N LYS A 599 40.33 -27.61 -70.65
CA LYS A 599 39.49 -26.37 -70.59
C LYS A 599 38.62 -26.10 -69.34
N ALA A 600 38.82 -24.90 -68.80
CA ALA A 600 37.84 -24.21 -67.96
C ALA A 600 36.58 -23.76 -68.74
N PRO A 601 35.39 -23.70 -68.11
CA PRO A 601 34.22 -23.01 -68.64
C PRO A 601 34.20 -21.51 -68.26
N VAL A 602 33.56 -20.71 -69.11
CA VAL A 602 33.44 -19.24 -68.98
C VAL A 602 32.15 -18.84 -68.25
N LEU A 603 32.17 -17.70 -67.56
CA LEU A 603 30.99 -17.04 -67.00
C LEU A 603 29.92 -16.76 -68.07
N VAL A 604 28.74 -17.36 -67.91
CA VAL A 604 27.49 -16.89 -68.52
C VAL A 604 26.42 -16.83 -67.43
N GLY A 605 26.08 -15.63 -66.99
CA GLY A 605 24.92 -15.42 -66.12
C GLY A 605 23.62 -15.60 -66.90
N LYS A 606 22.59 -16.14 -66.25
CA LYS A 606 21.23 -16.15 -66.79
C LYS A 606 20.22 -15.88 -65.68
N GLU A 607 19.65 -14.68 -65.71
CA GLU A 607 18.47 -14.37 -64.90
C GLU A 607 17.26 -15.14 -65.41
N ILE A 608 16.45 -15.63 -64.47
CA ILE A 608 14.98 -15.72 -64.47
C ILE A 608 14.63 -15.93 -63.00
N GLY A 609 13.63 -15.22 -62.49
CA GLY A 609 13.26 -15.27 -61.08
C GLY A 609 11.79 -15.62 -60.86
N SER A 610 11.41 -15.52 -59.58
CA SER A 610 10.04 -15.52 -59.06
C SER A 610 9.25 -16.84 -58.98
N ASP A 611 8.72 -17.03 -57.77
CA ASP A 611 7.40 -17.58 -57.43
C ASP A 611 7.11 -19.10 -57.32
N THR A 612 7.03 -19.49 -56.04
CA THR A 612 5.92 -20.22 -55.37
C THR A 612 5.96 -21.74 -55.18
N TYR A 613 5.65 -22.10 -53.93
CA TYR A 613 5.30 -23.44 -53.42
C TYR A 613 3.83 -23.79 -53.73
N PRO A 614 3.48 -25.08 -53.58
CA PRO A 614 2.28 -25.43 -52.82
C PRO A 614 2.55 -26.43 -51.66
N GLN A 615 1.67 -26.41 -50.64
CA GLN A 615 1.48 -27.51 -49.66
C GLN A 615 0.47 -28.54 -50.24
N HIS A 616 0.14 -29.71 -49.67
CA HIS A 616 0.07 -30.22 -48.29
C HIS A 616 0.24 -31.76 -48.25
N GLY A 617 0.32 -32.39 -47.06
CA GLY A 617 0.16 -33.84 -46.93
C GLY A 617 0.34 -34.40 -45.51
N SER A 618 -0.65 -35.13 -44.99
CA SER A 618 -0.70 -35.68 -43.63
C SER A 618 -1.74 -36.82 -43.57
N ILE A 619 -1.76 -37.75 -42.61
CA ILE A 619 -0.90 -38.08 -41.44
C ILE A 619 -1.09 -39.59 -41.14
N HIS A 620 -0.21 -40.29 -40.40
CA HIS A 620 -0.61 -41.39 -39.48
C HIS A 620 0.54 -41.95 -38.61
N LEU A 621 0.17 -42.76 -37.59
CA LEU A 621 1.02 -43.31 -36.52
C LEU A 621 0.33 -44.55 -35.90
N GLU A 622 1.06 -45.61 -35.52
CA GLU A 622 0.51 -46.83 -34.91
C GLU A 622 1.28 -47.32 -33.65
N LYS A 623 0.54 -47.43 -32.51
CA LYS A 623 0.29 -48.60 -31.61
C LYS A 623 1.37 -49.71 -31.45
N LEU A 624 1.52 -50.47 -30.34
CA LEU A 624 0.84 -50.74 -29.03
C LEU A 624 1.85 -51.60 -28.16
N PRO A 625 1.55 -52.30 -27.01
CA PRO A 625 0.35 -52.41 -26.16
C PRO A 625 0.55 -52.24 -24.61
N LEU A 626 -0.54 -52.51 -23.86
CA LEU A 626 -0.76 -52.49 -22.38
C LEU A 626 -1.16 -51.09 -21.81
N GLY A 627 -1.92 -50.97 -20.71
CA GLY A 627 -2.66 -51.96 -19.89
C GLY A 627 -2.80 -51.50 -18.41
N THR A 628 -3.82 -51.85 -17.59
CA THR A 628 -5.11 -52.56 -17.77
C THR A 628 -6.05 -52.23 -16.56
N GLU A 629 -7.32 -52.68 -16.60
CA GLU A 629 -8.35 -52.75 -15.51
C GLU A 629 -9.09 -51.47 -15.03
N SER A 630 -10.36 -51.54 -14.58
CA SER A 630 -11.55 -52.22 -15.17
C SER A 630 -12.90 -51.72 -14.54
N ILE A 631 -13.87 -51.34 -15.40
CA ILE A 631 -15.34 -51.62 -15.36
C ILE A 631 -16.15 -51.15 -14.09
N ILE A 632 -17.33 -50.50 -14.19
CA ILE A 632 -18.71 -51.08 -14.29
C ILE A 632 -19.70 -50.02 -14.84
N TRP A 633 -20.76 -50.49 -15.51
CA TRP A 633 -21.87 -49.70 -16.07
C TRP A 633 -23.17 -49.88 -15.26
N GLY A 634 -24.09 -48.90 -15.30
CA GLY A 634 -25.44 -49.02 -14.74
C GLY A 634 -26.44 -48.09 -15.44
N ARG A 635 -27.66 -48.56 -15.69
CA ARG A 635 -28.74 -47.84 -16.40
C ARG A 635 -30.08 -48.11 -15.68
N GLY A 636 -30.88 -47.07 -15.44
CA GLY A 636 -32.23 -47.16 -14.86
C GLY A 636 -32.87 -45.78 -14.68
N ASP A 637 -34.18 -45.68 -14.87
CA ASP A 637 -34.90 -44.41 -15.08
C ASP A 637 -35.68 -43.89 -13.85
N SER A 638 -36.13 -42.63 -13.96
CA SER A 638 -37.38 -42.09 -13.36
C SER A 638 -37.46 -41.83 -11.84
N LEU A 639 -37.27 -40.56 -11.41
CA LEU A 639 -38.39 -39.61 -11.18
C LEU A 639 -38.00 -38.26 -10.55
N SER A 640 -38.92 -37.29 -10.68
CA SER A 640 -39.04 -35.99 -9.97
C SER A 640 -38.05 -34.84 -10.30
N ARG A 641 -38.62 -33.65 -10.52
CA ARG A 641 -37.94 -32.34 -10.40
C ARG A 641 -38.01 -31.87 -8.95
N PRO A 642 -36.98 -31.16 -8.48
CA PRO A 642 -37.23 -29.80 -7.98
C PRO A 642 -36.29 -28.76 -8.61
N ALA A 643 -36.71 -27.49 -8.59
CA ALA A 643 -35.80 -26.38 -8.82
C ALA A 643 -35.10 -26.01 -7.50
N ALA A 644 -33.80 -25.70 -7.56
CA ALA A 644 -33.04 -25.18 -6.43
C ALA A 644 -32.24 -23.96 -6.90
N ASP A 645 -32.66 -22.77 -6.47
CA ASP A 645 -32.00 -21.51 -6.83
C ASP A 645 -30.63 -21.38 -6.12
N ARG A 646 -29.73 -20.55 -6.67
CA ARG A 646 -28.43 -20.24 -6.05
C ARG A 646 -28.24 -18.73 -5.95
N PRO A 647 -27.81 -18.20 -4.78
CA PRO A 647 -27.84 -16.77 -4.51
C PRO A 647 -26.95 -15.97 -5.46
N ARG A 648 -27.54 -14.93 -6.07
CA ARG A 648 -26.86 -13.99 -6.97
C ARG A 648 -26.28 -12.82 -6.17
N LYS A 649 -24.98 -12.84 -5.90
CA LYS A 649 -24.27 -11.66 -5.37
C LYS A 649 -24.42 -10.49 -6.36
N LYS A 650 -24.77 -9.30 -5.86
CA LYS A 650 -24.87 -8.06 -6.64
C LYS A 650 -23.88 -7.03 -6.11
N LEU A 651 -23.23 -6.32 -7.02
CA LEU A 651 -22.33 -5.22 -6.72
C LEU A 651 -23.05 -3.89 -6.95
N LYS A 652 -22.82 -2.91 -6.07
CA LYS A 652 -23.27 -1.52 -6.23
C LYS A 652 -22.09 -0.56 -6.11
N VAL A 653 -22.23 0.60 -6.75
CA VAL A 653 -21.25 1.69 -6.76
C VAL A 653 -21.86 2.88 -6.03
N LEU A 654 -21.14 3.42 -5.05
CA LEU A 654 -21.54 4.60 -4.27
C LEU A 654 -20.95 5.88 -4.88
N ASP A 655 -21.49 6.30 -6.04
CA ASP A 655 -21.91 7.69 -6.26
C ASP A 655 -22.53 7.91 -7.67
N ASN A 656 -23.86 7.88 -7.72
CA ASN A 656 -24.75 8.43 -8.75
C ASN A 656 -24.63 7.95 -10.22
N PRO A 657 -25.68 8.15 -11.07
CA PRO A 657 -26.06 7.11 -12.02
C PRO A 657 -25.99 7.57 -13.48
N LYS A 658 -24.93 7.17 -14.18
CA LYS A 658 -24.93 7.04 -15.64
C LYS A 658 -24.39 5.68 -16.03
N SER A 659 -25.14 4.96 -16.87
CA SER A 659 -24.72 3.64 -17.36
C SER A 659 -23.51 3.80 -18.28
N ILE A 660 -22.33 3.37 -17.83
CA ILE A 660 -21.11 3.37 -18.63
C ILE A 660 -21.07 2.11 -19.49
N THR A 661 -20.99 2.28 -20.80
CA THR A 661 -20.80 1.17 -21.74
C THR A 661 -19.37 0.60 -21.66
N PRO A 662 -19.19 -0.71 -21.89
CA PRO A 662 -17.89 -1.36 -21.83
C PRO A 662 -16.93 -0.83 -22.91
N SER A 663 -15.65 -0.74 -22.57
CA SER A 663 -14.57 -0.30 -23.46
C SER A 663 -14.28 -1.30 -24.59
N SER A 664 -14.54 -2.59 -24.35
CA SER A 664 -14.65 -3.62 -25.38
C SER A 664 -15.50 -4.79 -24.90
N VAL A 665 -16.07 -5.56 -25.84
CA VAL A 665 -16.84 -6.77 -25.54
C VAL A 665 -16.33 -7.92 -26.40
N PHE A 666 -15.83 -8.96 -25.76
CA PHE A 666 -15.34 -10.17 -26.44
C PHE A 666 -16.27 -11.35 -26.14
N HIS A 667 -16.61 -12.14 -27.17
CA HIS A 667 -17.52 -13.27 -27.05
C HIS A 667 -16.78 -14.54 -27.47
N ASN A 668 -16.74 -15.57 -26.62
CA ASN A 668 -16.06 -16.83 -26.93
C ASN A 668 -16.92 -18.05 -26.60
N GLY A 669 -17.94 -18.31 -27.42
CA GLY A 669 -18.72 -19.56 -27.46
C GLY A 669 -19.67 -19.83 -26.29
N THR A 670 -19.26 -19.52 -25.06
CA THR A 670 -20.03 -19.74 -23.82
C THR A 670 -20.08 -18.52 -22.90
N ASP A 671 -19.05 -17.67 -22.92
CA ASP A 671 -18.96 -16.47 -22.09
C ASP A 671 -18.81 -15.17 -22.92
N THR A 672 -19.35 -14.09 -22.37
CA THR A 672 -19.19 -12.71 -22.85
C THR A 672 -18.37 -11.90 -21.83
N VAL A 673 -17.21 -11.41 -22.25
CA VAL A 673 -16.27 -10.66 -21.42
C VAL A 673 -16.39 -9.16 -21.71
N TYR A 674 -16.67 -8.38 -20.67
CA TYR A 674 -16.81 -6.93 -20.73
C TYR A 674 -15.56 -6.25 -20.13
N THR A 675 -14.83 -5.48 -20.94
CA THR A 675 -13.62 -4.77 -20.48
C THR A 675 -13.97 -3.34 -20.07
N TYR A 676 -13.45 -2.88 -18.93
CA TYR A 676 -13.56 -1.50 -18.45
C TYR A 676 -12.19 -1.02 -17.96
N HIS A 677 -11.83 0.23 -18.24
CA HIS A 677 -10.57 0.83 -17.80
C HIS A 677 -10.81 1.97 -16.80
N GLY A 678 -10.39 1.79 -15.55
CA GLY A 678 -10.48 2.80 -14.49
C GLY A 678 -10.11 2.24 -13.12
N ILE A 679 -10.03 3.11 -12.12
CA ILE A 679 -9.94 2.74 -10.69
C ILE A 679 -11.27 3.12 -10.05
N MET A 680 -11.95 2.17 -9.41
CA MET A 680 -13.21 2.38 -8.72
C MET A 680 -13.21 1.69 -7.36
N GLN A 681 -13.92 2.29 -6.40
CA GLN A 681 -14.11 1.77 -5.05
C GLN A 681 -15.42 0.99 -5.00
N MET A 682 -15.41 -0.21 -4.42
CA MET A 682 -16.55 -1.13 -4.42
C MET A 682 -16.68 -1.84 -3.07
N GLN A 683 -17.91 -2.03 -2.61
CA GLN A 683 -18.26 -2.79 -1.41
C GLN A 683 -19.07 -4.02 -1.82
N VAL A 684 -18.88 -5.13 -1.10
CA VAL A 684 -19.61 -6.39 -1.30
C VAL A 684 -20.37 -6.70 -0.03
N GLU A 685 -21.68 -6.92 -0.16
CA GLU A 685 -22.55 -7.36 0.92
C GLU A 685 -23.29 -8.62 0.46
N ASP A 686 -23.47 -9.58 1.37
CA ASP A 686 -24.33 -10.75 1.19
C ASP A 686 -25.56 -10.58 2.08
N ASP A 687 -26.76 -10.81 1.53
CA ASP A 687 -28.03 -10.64 2.24
C ASP A 687 -28.30 -11.74 3.28
N THR A 688 -27.54 -11.76 4.37
CA THR A 688 -27.95 -12.35 5.67
C THR A 688 -27.40 -11.50 6.83
N THR A 689 -28.28 -11.17 7.78
CA THR A 689 -28.06 -10.19 8.86
C THR A 689 -27.48 -10.84 10.14
N PRO A 690 -27.04 -10.04 11.15
CA PRO A 690 -26.22 -8.84 11.08
C PRO A 690 -25.01 -8.87 12.04
N SER A 691 -24.09 -7.90 11.91
CA SER A 691 -23.13 -7.46 12.95
C SER A 691 -22.21 -8.51 13.61
N ARG A 692 -20.95 -8.60 13.12
CA ARG A 692 -19.72 -8.45 13.94
C ARG A 692 -18.46 -8.34 13.09
N LYS A 693 -17.39 -7.79 13.68
CA LYS A 693 -16.11 -7.49 12.99
C LYS A 693 -15.21 -8.71 12.82
N GLY A 694 -14.53 -8.77 11.68
CA GLY A 694 -13.12 -9.16 11.61
C GLY A 694 -12.79 -10.64 11.38
N ARG A 695 -12.54 -11.00 10.11
CA ARG A 695 -11.48 -11.94 9.69
C ARG A 695 -11.27 -11.88 8.18
N THR A 696 -10.03 -11.72 7.74
CA THR A 696 -9.62 -11.91 6.34
C THR A 696 -9.09 -13.32 6.12
N ALA A 697 -9.26 -13.86 4.91
CA ALA A 697 -8.69 -15.13 4.49
C ALA A 697 -7.61 -14.91 3.43
N ASN A 698 -6.45 -15.54 3.59
CA ASN A 698 -5.33 -15.37 2.66
C ASN A 698 -5.57 -16.09 1.34
N ILE A 699 -5.37 -15.40 0.21
CA ILE A 699 -5.34 -15.99 -1.13
C ILE A 699 -3.98 -15.70 -1.76
N ARG A 700 -3.28 -16.76 -2.19
CA ARG A 700 -2.08 -16.67 -3.03
C ARG A 700 -2.50 -16.69 -4.50
N VAL A 701 -1.84 -15.90 -5.34
CA VAL A 701 -1.97 -15.97 -6.81
C VAL A 701 -0.62 -16.39 -7.40
N VAL A 702 -0.65 -17.35 -8.32
CA VAL A 702 0.51 -17.83 -9.08
C VAL A 702 0.37 -17.34 -10.52
N SER A 703 1.39 -16.69 -11.05
CA SER A 703 1.44 -16.30 -12.47
C SER A 703 1.77 -17.50 -13.36
N ARG A 704 1.03 -17.65 -14.46
CA ARG A 704 1.44 -18.45 -15.64
C ARG A 704 1.47 -17.54 -16.88
N GLY A 705 2.36 -17.88 -17.81
CA GLY A 705 2.79 -16.99 -18.89
C GLY A 705 1.86 -16.91 -20.11
N VAL A 706 2.21 -15.97 -20.99
CA VAL A 706 1.54 -15.69 -22.27
C VAL A 706 2.10 -16.60 -23.38
N GLN A 707 1.27 -17.03 -24.33
CA GLN A 707 1.67 -17.60 -25.63
C GLN A 707 1.38 -16.62 -26.79
N GLN A 708 2.04 -16.82 -27.93
CA GLN A 708 2.24 -15.81 -28.98
C GLN A 708 1.52 -16.11 -30.30
N GLN A 709 1.03 -15.05 -30.97
CA GLN A 709 0.91 -14.86 -32.44
C GLN A 709 -0.01 -15.85 -33.24
N GLY A 710 -0.49 -15.56 -34.46
CA GLY A 710 -0.24 -14.43 -35.36
C GLY A 710 -1.35 -14.18 -36.43
N PRO A 711 -1.05 -13.95 -37.74
CA PRO A 711 -1.48 -12.69 -38.41
C PRO A 711 -2.14 -12.80 -39.82
N ALA A 712 -2.72 -11.69 -40.34
CA ALA A 712 -2.91 -11.27 -41.78
C ALA A 712 -4.11 -10.27 -41.96
N VAL A 713 -4.38 -9.65 -43.13
CA VAL A 713 -3.63 -8.58 -43.86
C VAL A 713 -4.54 -7.87 -44.92
N PHE A 714 -4.49 -6.52 -44.99
CA PHE A 714 -4.88 -5.55 -46.08
C PHE A 714 -6.15 -5.69 -46.98
N THR A 715 -6.88 -4.57 -47.20
CA THR A 715 -7.00 -3.80 -48.49
C THR A 715 -7.88 -2.53 -48.38
N LYS A 716 -8.04 -1.70 -49.44
CA LYS A 716 -8.71 -0.36 -49.44
C LYS A 716 -9.44 0.01 -50.77
N SER A 717 -10.57 0.71 -50.67
CA SER A 717 -11.13 1.69 -51.66
C SER A 717 -12.20 2.58 -50.97
N LYS A 718 -12.20 3.92 -50.97
CA LYS A 718 -12.33 4.98 -52.02
C LYS A 718 -13.74 5.12 -52.66
N SER A 719 -14.54 6.13 -52.24
CA SER A 719 -14.93 7.34 -53.03
C SER A 719 -16.16 8.11 -52.47
N ASP A 720 -16.16 9.45 -52.62
CA ASP A 720 -17.20 10.47 -52.29
C ASP A 720 -17.79 11.03 -53.63
N PRO A 721 -18.60 12.12 -53.78
CA PRO A 721 -19.32 13.03 -52.84
C PRO A 721 -20.76 13.51 -53.29
N GLN A 722 -21.30 14.56 -52.62
CA GLN A 722 -22.27 15.60 -53.09
C GLN A 722 -23.81 15.44 -52.90
N THR A 723 -24.67 16.50 -52.81
CA THR A 723 -24.66 17.83 -52.08
C THR A 723 -26.10 18.43 -52.04
N LYS A 724 -26.39 19.37 -51.10
CA LYS A 724 -27.52 20.38 -51.04
C LYS A 724 -28.90 19.87 -50.57
N ILE A 725 -29.83 20.70 -50.02
CA ILE A 725 -29.85 21.79 -48.99
C ILE A 725 -31.29 22.35 -48.91
N SER A 726 -31.91 22.42 -47.73
CA SER A 726 -32.92 23.44 -47.32
C SER A 726 -33.39 23.25 -45.86
N ILE A 727 -33.79 24.35 -45.20
CA ILE A 727 -33.94 24.62 -43.75
C ILE A 727 -34.94 25.82 -43.63
N PRO A 728 -35.67 26.15 -42.52
CA PRO A 728 -35.76 25.55 -41.15
C PRO A 728 -37.19 25.25 -40.62
N GLN A 729 -37.32 24.51 -39.51
CA GLN A 729 -37.81 25.06 -38.22
C GLN A 729 -37.60 24.11 -37.01
N LYS A 730 -37.81 24.62 -35.79
CA LYS A 730 -37.28 24.08 -34.52
C LYS A 730 -38.15 23.00 -33.88
N THR A 731 -37.51 21.94 -33.38
CA THR A 731 -37.64 21.43 -31.98
C THR A 731 -36.48 20.47 -31.68
N ALA A 732 -36.21 20.15 -30.40
CA ALA A 732 -34.94 19.52 -30.00
C ALA A 732 -35.12 18.24 -29.15
N ALA A 733 -34.48 17.16 -29.59
CA ALA A 733 -34.01 16.02 -28.80
C ALA A 733 -32.99 15.24 -29.67
N GLU A 734 -31.82 14.89 -29.14
CA GLU A 734 -30.70 14.38 -29.96
C GLU A 734 -30.58 12.85 -29.96
N GLY A 735 -30.31 12.29 -31.15
CA GLY A 735 -29.80 10.95 -31.39
C GLY A 735 -28.36 10.99 -31.92
N PRO A 736 -27.60 9.87 -31.90
CA PRO A 736 -26.13 9.91 -31.82
C PRO A 736 -25.37 10.04 -33.15
N ALA A 737 -24.14 10.53 -33.06
CA ALA A 737 -23.13 10.56 -34.13
C ALA A 737 -21.69 10.35 -33.58
N ASP A 738 -20.73 10.15 -34.50
CA ASP A 738 -19.47 9.39 -34.35
C ASP A 738 -18.24 10.17 -33.74
N ASN A 739 -17.06 9.55 -33.81
CA ASN A 739 -15.89 9.74 -32.95
C ASN A 739 -14.82 10.80 -33.38
N SER A 740 -13.98 11.14 -32.39
CA SER A 740 -12.54 11.41 -32.51
C SER A 740 -12.01 12.63 -33.29
N VAL A 741 -12.04 13.83 -32.68
CA VAL A 741 -11.04 14.90 -32.89
C VAL A 741 -10.77 15.63 -31.55
N PRO A 742 -9.51 15.88 -31.12
CA PRO A 742 -9.23 16.74 -29.97
C PRO A 742 -9.51 18.21 -30.28
N LYS A 743 -9.96 18.99 -29.30
CA LYS A 743 -10.24 20.42 -29.47
C LYS A 743 -8.97 21.18 -29.93
N PRO A 744 -9.10 22.20 -30.81
CA PRO A 744 -7.98 23.04 -31.21
C PRO A 744 -7.36 23.72 -29.99
N CYS A 745 -6.04 23.90 -30.01
CA CYS A 745 -5.31 24.62 -28.96
C CYS A 745 -5.72 26.11 -28.99
N VAL A 746 -6.26 26.58 -27.88
CA VAL A 746 -6.72 27.96 -27.65
C VAL A 746 -6.00 28.54 -26.42
N PRO A 747 -5.99 29.88 -26.21
CA PRO A 747 -5.22 30.49 -25.11
C PRO A 747 -5.61 30.00 -23.69
N GLU A 748 -6.84 29.48 -23.54
CA GLU A 748 -7.35 28.88 -22.30
C GLU A 748 -6.70 27.53 -21.95
N LEU A 749 -6.01 26.90 -22.90
CA LEU A 749 -5.39 25.57 -22.78
C LEU A 749 -3.85 25.62 -22.73
N ILE A 750 -3.24 26.82 -22.58
CA ILE A 750 -1.79 27.00 -22.50
C ILE A 750 -1.16 26.10 -21.43
N GLY A 751 -0.14 25.35 -21.83
CA GLY A 751 0.60 24.43 -20.96
C GLY A 751 -0.08 23.08 -20.69
N LEU A 752 -1.30 22.86 -21.21
CA LEU A 752 -1.96 21.56 -21.13
C LEU A 752 -1.27 20.54 -22.05
N LEU A 753 -1.17 19.28 -21.61
CA LEU A 753 -0.50 18.18 -22.31
C LEU A 753 -1.51 17.21 -22.92
N HIS A 754 -1.27 16.81 -24.17
CA HIS A 754 -2.09 15.86 -24.92
C HIS A 754 -1.21 14.72 -25.47
N PHE A 755 -1.55 13.48 -25.14
CA PHE A 755 -0.84 12.29 -25.62
C PHE A 755 -1.57 11.71 -26.84
N ASN A 756 -0.92 11.71 -27.99
CA ASN A 756 -1.46 11.12 -29.20
C ASN A 756 -1.16 9.61 -29.21
N GLN A 757 -2.16 8.81 -28.87
CA GLN A 757 -2.08 7.34 -28.80
C GLN A 757 -1.68 6.68 -30.13
N THR A 758 -1.93 7.34 -31.27
CA THR A 758 -1.60 6.82 -32.60
C THR A 758 -0.13 7.03 -32.99
N THR A 759 0.56 7.99 -32.36
CA THR A 759 1.99 8.29 -32.63
C THR A 759 2.90 8.08 -31.42
N ASN A 760 2.34 7.74 -30.24
CA ASN A 760 3.02 7.68 -28.95
C ASN A 760 3.81 8.95 -28.58
N GLN A 761 3.41 10.11 -29.12
CA GLN A 761 4.04 11.39 -28.84
C GLN A 761 3.17 12.27 -27.94
N LEU A 762 3.82 12.91 -26.97
CA LEU A 762 3.22 13.92 -26.11
C LEU A 762 3.34 15.29 -26.77
N PHE A 763 2.28 16.09 -26.71
CA PHE A 763 2.23 17.45 -27.23
C PHE A 763 1.81 18.42 -26.11
N HIS A 764 2.29 19.65 -26.15
CA HIS A 764 1.84 20.74 -25.28
C HIS A 764 1.15 21.83 -26.11
N CYS A 765 0.12 22.46 -25.55
CA CYS A 765 -0.56 23.59 -26.20
C CYS A 765 0.17 24.91 -25.86
N ASP A 766 0.59 25.66 -26.88
CA ASP A 766 1.25 26.97 -26.75
C ASP A 766 0.24 28.16 -26.69
N GLY A 767 -1.06 27.86 -26.78
CA GLY A 767 -2.17 28.82 -26.85
C GLY A 767 -2.71 29.04 -28.27
N VAL A 768 -2.04 28.54 -29.31
CA VAL A 768 -2.44 28.64 -30.72
C VAL A 768 -2.29 27.30 -31.46
N SER A 769 -1.32 26.47 -31.07
CA SER A 769 -1.01 25.18 -31.69
C SER A 769 -0.50 24.13 -30.71
N TRP A 770 -0.69 22.86 -31.06
CA TRP A 770 -0.12 21.72 -30.33
C TRP A 770 1.31 21.46 -30.81
N LYS A 771 2.30 21.62 -29.92
CA LYS A 771 3.74 21.42 -30.19
C LYS A 771 4.25 20.11 -29.58
N PRO A 772 5.07 19.31 -30.27
CA PRO A 772 5.72 18.14 -29.67
C PRO A 772 6.44 18.51 -28.38
N TRP A 773 6.28 17.70 -27.34
CA TRP A 773 6.96 17.86 -26.07
C TRP A 773 8.14 16.89 -25.99
N ALA A 774 9.34 17.44 -25.86
CA ALA A 774 10.57 16.71 -25.59
C ALA A 774 11.22 17.29 -24.32
N PRO A 775 11.95 16.48 -23.53
CA PRO A 775 12.80 17.01 -22.46
C PRO A 775 13.90 17.89 -23.06
N ASN A 776 14.03 19.14 -22.59
CA ASN A 776 15.17 19.98 -22.97
C ASN A 776 16.40 19.59 -22.14
N ASP A 777 17.41 18.99 -22.78
CA ASP A 777 18.67 18.55 -22.15
C ASP A 777 19.48 19.69 -21.48
N GLN A 778 19.10 20.95 -21.69
CA GLN A 778 19.73 22.13 -21.07
C GLN A 778 19.44 22.30 -19.56
N MET A 779 18.63 21.45 -18.93
CA MET A 779 18.43 21.44 -17.47
C MET A 779 19.24 20.36 -16.73
N MET A 780 20.08 19.59 -17.42
CA MET A 780 20.84 18.45 -16.85
C MET A 780 22.36 18.67 -16.80
N SER A 781 22.82 19.89 -16.48
CA SER A 781 24.23 20.14 -16.15
C SER A 781 24.39 21.16 -15.02
N GLY A 782 24.81 20.65 -13.85
CA GLY A 782 24.83 21.39 -12.59
C GLY A 782 23.46 21.45 -11.90
N GLN A 783 23.35 21.56 -10.57
CA GLN A 783 24.38 21.82 -9.54
C GLN A 783 24.12 20.97 -8.29
N LYS A 784 25.18 20.40 -7.67
CA LYS A 784 25.08 19.69 -6.38
C LYS A 784 25.21 20.69 -5.21
N CYS A 785 24.21 20.78 -4.34
CA CYS A 785 24.36 21.51 -3.07
C CYS A 785 25.26 20.75 -2.08
N PRO A 786 25.99 21.47 -1.19
CA PRO A 786 26.71 20.83 -0.09
C PRO A 786 25.77 20.11 0.88
N GLN A 787 26.27 19.08 1.56
CA GLN A 787 25.50 18.31 2.55
C GLN A 787 24.90 19.23 3.63
N GLY A 788 23.59 19.10 3.91
CA GLY A 788 22.86 19.97 4.83
C GLY A 788 22.34 21.29 4.22
N TRP A 789 22.41 21.45 2.89
CA TRP A 789 21.81 22.58 2.16
C TRP A 789 20.70 22.10 1.21
N THR A 790 19.67 22.93 1.03
CA THR A 790 18.53 22.66 0.16
C THR A 790 18.62 23.50 -1.10
N PHE A 791 18.49 22.89 -2.29
CA PHE A 791 18.45 23.61 -3.57
C PHE A 791 17.06 24.20 -3.82
N HIS A 792 17.02 25.47 -4.24
CA HIS A 792 15.81 26.14 -4.72
C HIS A 792 16.22 27.30 -5.66
N SER A 793 15.52 27.51 -6.77
CA SER A 793 15.72 28.66 -7.67
C SER A 793 17.18 29.01 -8.01
N GLY A 794 18.03 28.01 -8.32
CA GLY A 794 19.45 28.22 -8.67
C GLY A 794 20.36 28.63 -7.50
N HIS A 795 19.94 28.37 -6.27
CA HIS A 795 20.66 28.69 -5.04
C HIS A 795 20.55 27.55 -4.02
N CYS A 796 21.61 27.34 -3.23
CA CYS A 796 21.55 26.51 -2.03
C CYS A 796 21.17 27.37 -0.82
N TYR A 797 20.27 26.87 0.03
CA TYR A 797 19.85 27.51 1.28
C TYR A 797 20.13 26.63 2.50
N SER A 798 20.41 27.25 3.65
CA SER A 798 20.53 26.56 4.94
C SER A 798 19.93 27.40 6.07
N LEU A 799 19.13 26.78 6.94
CA LEU A 799 18.43 27.44 8.05
C LEU A 799 19.16 27.18 9.37
N SER A 800 19.62 28.24 10.04
CA SER A 800 20.10 28.13 11.42
C SER A 800 18.91 28.07 12.39
N THR A 801 18.66 26.90 12.96
CA THR A 801 17.54 26.64 13.88
C THR A 801 17.90 26.77 15.36
N GLU A 802 19.16 26.46 15.70
CA GLU A 802 19.69 26.30 17.06
C GLU A 802 20.03 27.64 17.74
N HIS A 803 20.66 28.56 17.00
CA HIS A 803 21.17 29.82 17.55
C HIS A 803 20.31 31.02 17.10
N LYS A 804 19.71 31.71 18.08
CA LYS A 804 18.96 32.96 17.86
C LYS A 804 19.88 34.16 18.07
N VAL A 805 20.27 34.85 16.99
CA VAL A 805 21.30 35.90 17.02
C VAL A 805 20.80 37.22 16.40
N THR A 806 21.55 38.31 16.59
CA THR A 806 21.28 39.60 15.91
C THR A 806 21.63 39.50 14.43
N TRP A 807 21.06 40.37 13.58
CA TRP A 807 21.31 40.32 12.13
C TRP A 807 22.80 40.46 11.80
N SER A 808 23.54 41.33 12.51
CA SER A 808 24.98 41.51 12.31
C SER A 808 25.77 40.22 12.59
N ALA A 809 25.37 39.46 13.61
CA ALA A 809 25.99 38.17 13.93
C ALA A 809 25.56 37.07 12.94
N ALA A 810 24.31 37.07 12.48
CA ALA A 810 23.83 36.17 11.43
C ALA A 810 24.58 36.34 10.10
N ASN A 811 24.78 37.59 9.67
CA ASN A 811 25.53 37.92 8.45
C ASN A 811 27.02 37.54 8.59
N LYS A 812 27.62 37.74 9.77
CA LYS A 812 28.97 37.26 10.08
C LYS A 812 29.05 35.73 9.98
N ALA A 813 28.08 35.02 10.56
CA ALA A 813 28.03 33.56 10.56
C ALA A 813 27.91 32.95 9.15
N CYS A 814 27.04 33.46 8.27
CA CYS A 814 26.96 33.00 6.87
C CYS A 814 28.30 33.19 6.13
N ARG A 815 28.93 34.35 6.30
CA ARG A 815 30.19 34.68 5.61
C ARG A 815 31.35 33.81 6.08
N GLU A 816 31.56 33.72 7.39
CA GLU A 816 32.76 33.09 7.97
C GLU A 816 32.62 31.57 8.11
N ARG A 817 31.49 31.07 8.63
CA ARG A 817 31.28 29.63 8.88
C ARG A 817 30.87 28.85 7.63
N TYR A 818 30.24 29.51 6.66
CA TYR A 818 29.61 28.86 5.52
C TYR A 818 30.08 29.36 4.15
N LYS A 819 30.97 30.38 4.08
CA LYS A 819 31.42 31.03 2.84
C LYS A 819 30.23 31.43 1.93
N SER A 820 29.20 32.00 2.55
CA SER A 820 27.91 32.29 1.94
C SER A 820 27.36 33.65 2.41
N THR A 821 26.17 34.03 1.95
CA THR A 821 25.49 35.28 2.32
C THR A 821 24.20 34.98 3.10
N LEU A 822 23.54 36.01 3.64
CA LEU A 822 22.16 35.89 4.14
C LEU A 822 21.18 35.89 2.97
N ALA A 823 20.13 35.07 3.07
CA ALA A 823 19.18 34.82 1.99
C ALA A 823 18.64 36.10 1.32
N SER A 824 18.88 36.18 0.01
CA SER A 824 18.19 37.06 -0.92
C SER A 824 16.79 36.53 -1.25
N VAL A 825 15.92 37.41 -1.75
CA VAL A 825 14.54 37.07 -2.14
C VAL A 825 14.28 37.72 -3.50
N ILE A 826 14.21 36.89 -4.55
CA ILE A 826 14.19 37.36 -5.94
C ILE A 826 12.75 37.55 -6.44
N SER A 827 11.84 36.66 -6.04
CA SER A 827 10.41 36.68 -6.40
C SER A 827 9.49 36.49 -5.19
N LYS A 828 8.17 36.58 -5.43
CA LYS A 828 7.15 36.18 -4.46
C LYS A 828 7.22 34.67 -4.14
N LEU A 829 7.51 33.83 -5.14
CA LEU A 829 7.55 32.37 -4.97
C LEU A 829 8.67 31.95 -4.01
N ASP A 830 9.87 32.53 -4.18
CA ASP A 830 10.99 32.30 -3.25
C ASP A 830 10.65 32.78 -1.83
N MET A 831 9.85 33.85 -1.70
CA MET A 831 9.44 34.37 -0.39
C MET A 831 8.44 33.46 0.33
N ASP A 832 7.44 32.94 -0.40
CA ASP A 832 6.46 32.01 0.16
C ASP A 832 7.15 30.67 0.49
N TRP A 833 8.07 30.18 -0.36
CA TRP A 833 8.92 29.01 -0.08
C TRP A 833 9.84 29.22 1.14
N LEU A 834 10.57 30.34 1.21
CA LEU A 834 11.44 30.66 2.35
C LEU A 834 10.67 30.76 3.68
N TRP A 835 9.40 31.19 3.65
CA TRP A 835 8.55 31.26 4.84
C TRP A 835 8.22 29.86 5.40
N ASP A 836 7.96 28.89 4.52
CA ASP A 836 7.70 27.51 4.92
C ASP A 836 8.99 26.75 5.25
N PHE A 837 10.08 26.96 4.49
CA PHE A 837 11.43 26.49 4.82
C PHE A 837 11.88 26.98 6.20
N GLY A 838 11.57 28.23 6.56
CA GLY A 838 11.80 28.80 7.90
C GLY A 838 10.92 28.21 9.02
N GLY A 839 10.08 27.22 8.72
CA GLY A 839 9.17 26.58 9.67
C GLY A 839 8.07 27.53 10.17
N ARG A 840 7.62 28.46 9.33
CA ARG A 840 6.59 29.49 9.62
C ARG A 840 6.89 30.34 10.86
N LYS A 841 8.17 30.47 11.24
CA LYS A 841 8.68 31.21 12.42
C LYS A 841 9.58 32.37 11.96
N PRO A 842 9.74 33.48 12.71
CA PRO A 842 10.47 34.65 12.23
C PRO A 842 11.98 34.45 12.07
N PHE A 843 12.54 34.86 10.93
CA PHE A 843 13.96 34.76 10.59
C PHE A 843 14.52 36.01 9.87
N TRP A 844 15.83 36.20 9.95
CA TRP A 844 16.58 37.25 9.22
C TRP A 844 16.83 36.86 7.75
N ILE A 845 16.70 37.85 6.86
CA ILE A 845 17.10 37.79 5.44
C ILE A 845 18.14 38.87 5.12
N GLY A 846 18.78 38.81 3.95
CA GLY A 846 19.95 39.64 3.61
C GLY A 846 19.69 41.13 3.38
N LEU A 847 18.44 41.59 3.31
CA LEU A 847 18.14 42.98 2.96
C LEU A 847 18.46 43.95 4.11
N ASN A 848 19.25 44.98 3.81
CA ASN A 848 19.75 45.93 4.80
C ASN A 848 20.03 47.33 4.22
N ASP A 849 20.10 48.33 5.10
CA ASP A 849 20.59 49.70 4.88
C ASP A 849 21.71 49.92 5.90
N ARG A 850 22.90 49.36 5.60
CA ARG A 850 24.08 49.40 6.46
C ARG A 850 24.83 50.73 6.42
N GLU A 851 24.60 51.58 5.43
CA GLU A 851 25.15 52.95 5.42
C GLU A 851 24.25 53.96 6.14
N GLY A 852 22.97 53.64 6.35
CA GLY A 852 22.00 54.55 6.97
C GLY A 852 21.51 55.65 6.04
N ARG A 853 21.93 55.65 4.76
CA ARG A 853 21.52 56.61 3.72
C ARG A 853 20.14 56.31 3.13
N GLY A 854 19.48 55.23 3.55
CA GLY A 854 18.15 54.85 3.05
C GLY A 854 18.18 54.05 1.74
N ARG A 855 19.35 53.59 1.30
CA ARG A 855 19.52 52.69 0.15
C ARG A 855 19.54 51.26 0.65
N TRP A 856 18.63 50.42 0.15
CA TRP A 856 18.54 49.02 0.52
C TRP A 856 19.41 48.15 -0.40
N GLU A 857 20.24 47.30 0.19
CA GLU A 857 21.14 46.35 -0.47
C GLU A 857 20.92 44.92 0.04
N TRP A 858 21.04 43.91 -0.83
CA TRP A 858 21.11 42.51 -0.41
C TRP A 858 22.51 42.18 0.10
N ALA A 859 22.61 41.32 1.12
CA ALA A 859 23.88 40.93 1.72
C ALA A 859 24.82 40.16 0.78
N GLY A 860 24.34 39.70 -0.40
CA GLY A 860 25.13 39.13 -1.49
C GLY A 860 25.33 40.03 -2.71
N GLY A 861 24.84 41.27 -2.69
CA GLY A 861 25.03 42.24 -3.77
C GLY A 861 24.05 42.12 -4.94
N GLU A 862 23.04 41.25 -4.86
CA GLU A 862 21.98 41.16 -5.88
C GLU A 862 21.14 42.45 -5.99
N PRO A 863 20.54 42.75 -7.15
CA PRO A 863 19.57 43.84 -7.27
C PRO A 863 18.27 43.54 -6.51
N LEU A 864 17.59 44.59 -6.05
CA LEU A 864 16.32 44.47 -5.31
C LEU A 864 15.12 44.34 -6.27
N SER A 865 14.88 43.12 -6.77
CA SER A 865 13.79 42.79 -7.70
C SER A 865 12.39 42.71 -7.05
N TYR A 866 12.31 42.34 -5.77
CA TYR A 866 11.05 42.06 -5.07
C TYR A 866 11.02 42.68 -3.66
N THR A 867 9.84 43.06 -3.18
CA THR A 867 9.63 43.47 -1.78
C THR A 867 8.28 43.01 -1.21
N SER A 868 8.26 42.61 0.08
CA SER A 868 7.04 42.16 0.78
C SER A 868 6.76 42.96 2.06
N TRP A 869 6.65 44.28 1.93
CA TRP A 869 6.34 45.17 3.06
C TRP A 869 4.94 44.92 3.67
N ARG A 870 4.77 45.26 4.95
CA ARG A 870 3.52 45.04 5.72
C ARG A 870 2.52 46.21 5.63
N LYS A 871 3.03 47.41 5.36
CA LYS A 871 2.38 48.64 4.83
C LYS A 871 3.44 49.34 3.96
N THR A 872 3.10 50.42 3.24
CA THR A 872 4.08 51.20 2.47
C THR A 872 5.33 51.56 3.30
N PRO A 873 6.55 51.55 2.70
CA PRO A 873 7.79 51.72 3.44
C PRO A 873 7.79 53.05 4.20
N PRO A 874 7.75 53.04 5.56
CA PRO A 874 7.62 54.28 6.30
C PRO A 874 8.87 55.15 6.13
N ARG A 875 8.70 56.47 5.99
CA ARG A 875 9.77 57.44 6.30
C ARG A 875 10.11 57.32 7.79
N SER A 876 10.97 56.35 8.11
CA SER A 876 11.26 55.96 9.50
C SER A 876 11.95 57.09 10.24
N LYS A 877 11.37 57.52 11.36
CA LYS A 877 11.94 58.56 12.24
C LYS A 877 13.24 58.14 12.95
N MET A 878 13.74 56.91 12.71
CA MET A 878 15.06 56.45 13.16
C MET A 878 16.19 57.17 12.41
N LYS A 879 16.66 58.29 12.97
CA LYS A 879 17.97 58.89 12.64
C LYS A 879 19.10 57.92 13.04
N GLY A 880 20.21 57.95 12.29
CA GLY A 880 21.51 57.36 12.69
C GLY A 880 21.69 55.84 12.55
N ASN A 881 20.68 55.02 12.87
CA ASN A 881 20.90 53.58 13.02
C ASN A 881 20.76 52.75 11.74
N LYS A 882 21.58 51.69 11.64
CA LYS A 882 21.61 50.72 10.52
C LYS A 882 20.37 49.82 10.56
N LYS A 883 19.67 49.68 9.43
CA LYS A 883 18.36 49.00 9.35
C LYS A 883 18.48 47.66 8.63
N CYS A 884 17.82 46.62 9.14
CA CYS A 884 17.88 45.26 8.63
C CYS A 884 16.49 44.60 8.66
N ILE A 885 16.25 43.64 7.75
CA ILE A 885 14.91 43.05 7.57
C ILE A 885 14.75 41.69 8.25
N LEU A 886 13.72 41.63 9.12
CA LEU A 886 13.17 40.40 9.69
C LEU A 886 11.90 40.00 8.92
N VAL A 887 11.80 38.72 8.54
CA VAL A 887 10.56 38.13 8.01
C VAL A 887 9.66 37.77 9.19
N GLY A 888 8.45 38.31 9.22
CA GLY A 888 7.42 38.03 10.24
C GLY A 888 6.21 37.26 9.70
N ARG A 889 5.23 36.99 10.57
CA ARG A 889 3.98 36.26 10.28
C ARG A 889 3.39 36.63 8.91
N ARG A 890 3.04 35.61 8.11
CA ARG A 890 2.57 35.70 6.71
C ARG A 890 3.61 36.31 5.74
N ALA A 891 4.87 35.87 5.84
CA ALA A 891 5.96 36.26 4.94
C ALA A 891 6.16 37.79 4.76
N LYS A 892 5.82 38.59 5.77
CA LYS A 892 5.86 40.06 5.70
C LYS A 892 7.07 40.66 6.40
N TRP A 893 7.74 41.58 5.69
CA TRP A 893 9.00 42.19 6.09
C TRP A 893 8.81 43.27 7.16
N GLN A 894 9.71 43.28 8.14
CA GLN A 894 9.76 44.26 9.23
C GLN A 894 11.16 44.85 9.35
N ILE A 895 11.23 46.18 9.41
CA ILE A 895 12.47 46.91 9.69
C ILE A 895 12.83 46.76 11.17
N ARG A 896 14.07 46.38 11.46
CA ARG A 896 14.68 46.31 12.79
C ARG A 896 16.10 46.89 12.77
N ASP A 897 16.66 47.18 13.94
CA ASP A 897 18.07 47.56 14.06
C ASP A 897 18.97 46.34 13.82
N CYS A 898 20.07 46.52 13.07
CA CYS A 898 20.98 45.44 12.72
C CYS A 898 21.85 44.92 13.89
N LYS A 899 22.03 45.71 14.95
CA LYS A 899 22.92 45.45 16.09
C LYS A 899 22.14 45.23 17.39
N THR A 900 21.12 46.02 17.68
CA THR A 900 20.40 45.99 18.97
C THR A 900 19.01 45.37 18.84
N GLY A 901 18.77 44.23 19.49
CA GLY A 901 17.45 43.60 19.53
C GLY A 901 17.48 42.14 19.96
N ARG A 902 16.29 41.54 20.07
CA ARG A 902 16.14 40.11 20.37
C ARG A 902 16.73 39.27 19.24
N GLY A 903 17.44 38.20 19.60
CA GLY A 903 17.98 37.26 18.61
C GLY A 903 16.87 36.51 17.85
N HIS A 904 17.09 36.25 16.56
CA HIS A 904 16.21 35.47 15.69
C HIS A 904 17.00 34.41 14.92
N ARG A 905 16.29 33.45 14.33
CA ARG A 905 16.86 32.50 13.36
C ARG A 905 17.28 33.23 12.08
N PHE A 906 18.08 32.59 11.24
CA PHE A 906 18.51 33.17 9.97
C PHE A 906 18.66 32.10 8.89
N VAL A 907 18.42 32.49 7.64
CA VAL A 907 18.66 31.64 6.47
C VAL A 907 19.89 32.18 5.75
N CYS A 908 20.88 31.33 5.53
CA CYS A 908 21.99 31.61 4.63
C CYS A 908 21.63 31.13 3.21
N SER A 909 22.06 31.86 2.18
CA SER A 909 22.03 31.38 0.78
C SER A 909 23.44 31.39 0.18
N LYS A 910 23.63 30.54 -0.83
CA LYS A 910 24.80 30.54 -1.71
C LYS A 910 24.33 30.26 -3.13
N ARG A 911 24.67 31.12 -4.09
CA ARG A 911 24.47 30.84 -5.50
C ARG A 911 25.36 29.67 -5.94
N THR A 912 24.81 28.80 -6.76
CA THR A 912 25.48 27.62 -7.34
C THR A 912 26.05 27.89 -8.74
#